data_AF-A0A841H1Z2-F1
#
_entry.id   AF-A0A841H1Z2-F1
#
_cell.length_a   1.000
_cell.length_b   1.000
_cell.length_c   1.000
_cell.angle_alpha   90.00
_cell.angle_beta   90.00
_cell.angle_gamma   90.00
#
_symmetry.space_group_name_H-M   'P 1'
#
loop_
_entity.id
_entity.type
_entity.pdbx_description
1 polymer ?
#
loop_
_entity_poly.entity_id
_entity_poly.type
_entity_poly.pdbx_seq_one_letter_code
_entity_poly.pdbx_strand_id
1 'polypeptide(L)'
;MRIDVLDVGRTKYGDCVLVREGERSILIDGAHPGDVALLRSQLKQLLGGDAPFRVNLLVVTHCHNDHIGALPAMITGGILQADVALVADENFGWGRDSDGVGPVDTLELSPMQRTLVAALQEEDYTSLSDSELEEIFFQDVTLEERYREMLRQLEEQGTRVVRYAGQAKVREVEQEFADFGLGILGPTRDHLIICAETIARATDDIGTMVSEHYPADADDPVSAVSVYRRLMRGMADAFEGADMPGPGAAKNDQSITLKVDAGGWSALLAGDMQFAEPEVPGLGNEMQALRERVIEGGPYDFIKLPHHASYNGLDESVLDEWADTRLFAHTGGSNDPHHPEEGVLNLLESRKDQLKFARTDRNGTITIEKNGPVRMSVIRGKLNDFSVNEVQDESELAEPQPSPSSMPRVAVPPAVARPAAPPPAPSVTFARTDSSDSVEIFARLPHRSTKVTLTIEVEPGQAPAAGPAYPAMVPPAEDREVPGADLVGGGRELPALLFVTCRSRLEANIGQVEAARVFAMLEKTPSTTVLELPDGITTAEEAATHVRPHLVRNNYAGVVVLGGYDVVPADQLDVLDAADRRALEAAGRIEWDADRFIVWSDDVYGDSDGDFLAELPVSRIPDGRRADVVFAALQAPRFAPGQRFGIRNLNRPFAVDVFPGLPGQGGQLEVSEHFGPEHVPPDAAVGAVYYMLHGSARDATRFWGETPGGAAFEAVAVENVPAHAPGTVVLTGCCWGALSMSPPASKARPDTLLRPRGPEASMAIAYLRAGALAFVGCTGSHYSPPHPPYGYFGRPLHDAFWRAINAGAAPAEALFKAKAQYLAGFPHGRTDRFSKAVEAKILRQFTCLGLGW
;
A
#
# COMPACT_ATOMS: atom_id res chain seq x y z
N MET A 1 13.11 -3.73 41.54
CA MET A 1 12.81 -4.25 40.20
C MET A 1 14.08 -4.25 39.38
N ARG A 2 14.30 -5.31 38.60
CA ARG A 2 15.38 -5.46 37.62
C ARG A 2 14.81 -6.07 36.35
N ILE A 3 15.20 -5.53 35.20
CA ILE A 3 14.82 -6.03 33.88
C ILE A 3 16.10 -6.47 33.17
N ASP A 4 16.13 -7.70 32.69
CA ASP A 4 17.19 -8.21 31.82
C ASP A 4 16.56 -8.48 30.44
N VAL A 5 17.03 -7.80 29.40
CA VAL A 5 16.71 -8.10 27.98
C VAL A 5 17.77 -9.08 27.50
N LEU A 6 17.36 -10.31 27.22
CA LEU A 6 18.28 -11.44 27.02
C LEU A 6 18.90 -11.42 25.63
N ASP A 7 20.10 -11.99 25.51
CA ASP A 7 20.72 -12.27 24.21
C ASP A 7 19.87 -13.35 23.51
N VAL A 8 19.37 -13.04 22.31
CA VAL A 8 18.51 -13.92 21.49
C VAL A 8 19.30 -14.61 20.37
N GLY A 9 20.62 -14.63 20.48
CA GLY A 9 21.49 -15.39 19.61
C GLY A 9 21.74 -14.72 18.27
N ARG A 10 21.82 -15.55 17.23
CA ARG A 10 22.26 -15.10 15.89
C ARG A 10 21.10 -14.85 14.95
N THR A 11 20.02 -15.61 15.06
CA THR A 11 18.88 -15.50 14.13
C THR A 11 18.25 -14.12 14.23
N LYS A 12 17.95 -13.50 13.10
CA LYS A 12 17.32 -12.17 13.03
C LYS A 12 16.03 -12.08 13.87
N TYR A 13 15.67 -10.88 14.30
CA TYR A 13 14.56 -10.65 15.24
C TYR A 13 14.73 -11.38 16.58
N GLY A 14 13.63 -11.62 17.29
CA GLY A 14 13.60 -12.38 18.53
C GLY A 14 13.54 -11.53 19.78
N ASP A 15 12.73 -12.00 20.73
CA ASP A 15 12.45 -11.30 21.98
C ASP A 15 12.49 -12.26 23.18
N CYS A 16 13.18 -11.83 24.23
CA CYS A 16 13.11 -12.50 25.53
C CYS A 16 13.50 -11.53 26.66
N VAL A 17 12.59 -11.28 27.58
CA VAL A 17 12.78 -10.34 28.68
C VAL A 17 12.48 -11.01 30.02
N LEU A 18 13.39 -10.89 30.98
CA LEU A 18 13.20 -11.35 32.35
C LEU A 18 13.07 -10.16 33.30
N VAL A 19 11.91 -10.02 33.94
CA VAL A 19 11.66 -9.03 34.99
C VAL A 19 11.70 -9.70 36.36
N ARG A 20 12.43 -9.13 37.31
CA ARG A 20 12.57 -9.65 38.68
C ARG A 20 12.23 -8.59 39.71
N GLU A 21 11.41 -8.98 40.68
CA GLU A 21 11.08 -8.21 41.87
C GLU A 21 11.11 -9.12 43.10
N GLY A 22 12.02 -8.84 44.03
CA GLY A 22 12.25 -9.73 45.17
C GLY A 22 12.63 -11.15 44.74
N GLU A 23 11.88 -12.14 45.23
CA GLU A 23 12.04 -13.56 44.88
C GLU A 23 11.18 -13.97 43.67
N ARG A 24 10.34 -13.07 43.13
CA ARG A 24 9.43 -13.36 42.03
C ARG A 24 10.01 -12.93 40.69
N SER A 25 9.55 -13.58 39.62
CA SER A 25 9.96 -13.28 38.25
C SER A 25 8.83 -13.37 37.23
N ILE A 26 8.93 -12.55 36.17
CA ILE A 26 8.13 -12.59 34.96
C ILE A 26 9.09 -12.85 33.80
N LEU A 27 8.84 -13.89 33.00
CA LEU A 27 9.52 -14.13 31.73
C LEU A 27 8.56 -13.79 30.60
N ILE A 28 9.03 -12.99 29.64
CA ILE A 28 8.24 -12.53 28.48
C ILE A 28 8.95 -13.04 27.23
N ASP A 29 8.23 -13.81 26.43
CA ASP A 29 8.69 -14.43 25.19
C ASP A 29 9.95 -15.33 25.35
N GLY A 30 10.35 -16.00 24.27
CA GLY A 30 11.39 -17.02 24.32
C GLY A 30 12.21 -17.17 23.05
N ALA A 31 12.46 -16.07 22.33
CA ALA A 31 13.35 -16.02 21.18
C ALA A 31 13.04 -17.12 20.14
N HIS A 32 14.05 -17.73 19.51
CA HIS A 32 13.88 -18.74 18.47
C HIS A 32 13.96 -20.17 19.00
N PRO A 33 13.43 -21.17 18.26
CA PRO A 33 13.55 -22.58 18.63
C PRO A 33 15.00 -23.07 18.86
N GLY A 34 15.96 -22.47 18.16
CA GLY A 34 17.40 -22.79 18.30
C GLY A 34 18.04 -22.29 19.60
N ASP A 35 17.41 -21.38 20.33
CA ASP A 35 18.03 -20.66 21.45
C ASP A 35 17.89 -21.36 22.81
N VAL A 36 17.31 -22.56 22.86
CA VAL A 36 17.07 -23.31 24.13
C VAL A 36 18.32 -23.40 24.99
N ALA A 37 19.49 -23.72 24.41
CA ALA A 37 20.74 -23.83 25.15
C ALA A 37 21.24 -22.47 25.65
N LEU A 38 21.11 -21.43 24.82
CA LEU A 38 21.50 -20.06 25.13
C LEU A 38 20.63 -19.52 26.27
N LEU A 39 19.31 -19.58 26.13
CA LEU A 39 18.36 -19.13 27.17
C LEU A 39 18.53 -19.93 28.46
N ARG A 40 18.71 -21.26 28.39
CA ARG A 40 18.99 -22.09 29.58
C ARG A 40 20.24 -21.62 30.32
N SER A 41 21.30 -21.25 29.60
CA SER A 41 22.53 -20.76 30.22
C SER A 41 22.35 -19.39 30.88
N GLN A 42 21.64 -18.47 30.22
CA GLN A 42 21.33 -17.14 30.75
C GLN A 42 20.41 -17.23 31.97
N LEU A 43 19.35 -18.03 31.92
CA LEU A 43 18.43 -18.24 33.04
C LEU A 43 19.12 -18.89 34.25
N LYS A 44 20.03 -19.86 34.03
CA LYS A 44 20.88 -20.42 35.10
C LYS A 44 21.66 -19.33 35.83
N GLN A 45 22.24 -18.40 35.07
CA GLN A 45 23.01 -17.29 35.64
C GLN A 45 22.11 -16.28 36.35
N LEU A 46 20.93 -15.96 35.78
CA LEU A 46 20.06 -14.90 36.26
C LEU A 46 19.16 -15.34 37.43
N LEU A 47 18.57 -16.54 37.38
CA LEU A 47 17.68 -17.06 38.42
C LEU A 47 18.43 -17.88 39.48
N GLY A 48 19.64 -18.35 39.17
CA GLY A 48 20.48 -19.12 40.09
C GLY A 48 20.04 -20.59 40.21
N GLY A 49 21.00 -21.50 40.08
CA GLY A 49 20.75 -22.94 40.15
C GLY A 49 20.58 -23.60 38.78
N ASP A 50 20.38 -24.92 38.77
CA ASP A 50 20.12 -25.70 37.56
C ASP A 50 18.61 -25.82 37.30
N ALA A 51 18.24 -26.05 36.04
CA ALA A 51 16.86 -26.31 35.63
C ALA A 51 16.23 -27.51 36.42
N PRO A 52 14.91 -27.53 36.66
CA PRO A 52 13.89 -26.63 36.11
C PRO A 52 13.94 -25.21 36.72
N PHE A 53 13.86 -24.20 35.86
CA PHE A 53 13.66 -22.81 36.27
C PHE A 53 12.18 -22.56 36.48
N ARG A 54 11.83 -21.96 37.61
CA ARG A 54 10.45 -21.57 37.91
C ARG A 54 10.30 -20.07 37.80
N VAL A 55 9.32 -19.64 37.00
CA VAL A 55 8.89 -18.24 36.89
C VAL A 55 7.47 -18.10 37.41
N ASN A 56 7.12 -16.93 37.95
CA ASN A 56 5.77 -16.75 38.49
C ASN A 56 4.77 -16.39 37.39
N LEU A 57 5.20 -15.59 36.41
CA LEU A 57 4.42 -15.31 35.21
C LEU A 57 5.25 -15.61 33.97
N LEU A 58 4.71 -16.41 33.07
CA LEU A 58 5.13 -16.46 31.68
C LEU A 58 4.20 -15.57 30.85
N VAL A 59 4.75 -14.72 30.00
CA VAL A 59 3.99 -13.96 29.01
C VAL A 59 4.42 -14.39 27.61
N VAL A 60 3.44 -14.65 26.74
CA VAL A 60 3.66 -14.75 25.28
C VAL A 60 2.90 -13.61 24.63
N THR A 61 3.62 -12.65 24.05
CA THR A 61 3.04 -11.38 23.60
C THR A 61 2.19 -11.53 22.36
N HIS A 62 2.61 -12.32 21.37
CA HIS A 62 1.86 -12.64 20.15
C HIS A 62 2.36 -13.93 19.50
N CYS A 63 1.78 -14.31 18.37
CA CYS A 63 1.94 -15.64 17.77
C CYS A 63 2.94 -15.68 16.60
N HIS A 64 4.16 -15.18 16.83
CA HIS A 64 5.32 -15.38 15.94
C HIS A 64 6.36 -16.33 16.53
N ASN A 65 7.12 -16.99 15.64
CA ASN A 65 8.10 -18.01 16.00
C ASN A 65 9.30 -17.46 16.79
N ASP A 66 9.64 -16.19 16.63
CA ASP A 66 10.73 -15.51 17.34
C ASP A 66 10.31 -14.94 18.71
N HIS A 67 9.02 -15.06 19.05
CA HIS A 67 8.48 -14.83 20.39
C HIS A 67 8.13 -16.13 21.13
N ILE A 68 7.51 -17.10 20.43
CA ILE A 68 7.19 -18.42 21.01
C ILE A 68 8.45 -19.30 21.10
N GLY A 69 9.35 -19.19 20.14
CA GLY A 69 10.32 -20.18 19.67
C GLY A 69 10.80 -21.25 20.64
N ALA A 70 11.64 -20.91 21.63
CA ALA A 70 12.24 -21.89 22.52
C ALA A 70 11.27 -22.43 23.59
N LEU A 71 10.16 -21.72 23.88
CA LEU A 71 9.27 -22.02 24.99
C LEU A 71 8.66 -23.43 24.89
N PRO A 72 8.13 -23.90 23.75
CA PRO A 72 7.58 -25.26 23.65
C PRO A 72 8.58 -26.34 24.07
N ALA A 73 9.84 -26.24 23.63
CA ALA A 73 10.87 -27.20 23.98
C ALA A 73 11.30 -27.07 25.46
N MET A 74 11.32 -25.85 25.99
CA MET A 74 11.68 -25.60 27.40
C MET A 74 10.60 -26.07 28.37
N ILE A 75 9.32 -25.91 28.05
CA ILE A 75 8.20 -26.39 28.86
C ILE A 75 8.07 -27.91 28.79
N THR A 76 8.00 -28.48 27.58
CA THR A 76 7.84 -29.93 27.39
C THR A 76 9.07 -30.71 27.86
N GLY A 77 10.28 -30.12 27.71
CA GLY A 77 11.53 -30.68 28.22
C GLY A 77 11.74 -30.51 29.73
N GLY A 78 10.81 -29.85 30.45
CA GLY A 78 10.92 -29.61 31.89
C GLY A 78 12.09 -28.69 32.28
N ILE A 79 12.53 -27.83 31.37
CA ILE A 79 13.57 -26.80 31.62
C ILE A 79 12.95 -25.58 32.30
N LEU A 80 11.72 -25.23 31.94
CA LEU A 80 10.99 -24.06 32.45
C LEU A 80 9.63 -24.49 33.01
N GLN A 81 9.21 -23.86 34.10
CA GLN A 81 7.91 -24.02 34.75
C GLN A 81 7.34 -22.65 35.07
N ALA A 82 6.03 -22.48 34.95
CA ALA A 82 5.33 -21.24 35.28
C ALA A 82 4.19 -21.48 36.28
N ASP A 83 3.93 -20.51 37.16
CA ASP A 83 2.74 -20.56 38.04
C ASP A 83 1.49 -20.07 37.27
N VAL A 84 1.64 -18.96 36.56
CA VAL A 84 0.63 -18.34 35.69
C VAL A 84 1.24 -18.12 34.31
N ALA A 85 0.44 -18.29 33.26
CA ALA A 85 0.84 -17.96 31.90
C ALA A 85 -0.19 -17.03 31.26
N LEU A 86 0.17 -15.78 30.97
CA LEU A 86 -0.64 -14.84 30.18
C LEU A 86 -0.19 -14.94 28.72
N VAL A 87 -1.01 -15.51 27.86
CA VAL A 87 -0.56 -15.91 26.53
C VAL A 87 -1.47 -15.33 25.46
N ALA A 88 -0.91 -14.94 24.32
CA ALA A 88 -1.71 -14.59 23.15
C ALA A 88 -2.67 -15.73 22.80
N ASP A 89 -3.93 -15.39 22.51
CA ASP A 89 -4.97 -16.38 22.20
C ASP A 89 -4.68 -17.04 20.86
N GLU A 90 -4.54 -18.36 20.87
CA GLU A 90 -4.15 -19.16 19.70
C GLU A 90 -5.19 -19.19 18.59
N ASN A 91 -6.44 -18.76 18.83
CA ASN A 91 -7.41 -18.63 17.75
C ASN A 91 -7.24 -17.28 17.05
N PHE A 92 -7.06 -16.20 17.81
CA PHE A 92 -6.76 -14.89 17.20
C PHE A 92 -5.43 -14.89 16.45
N GLY A 93 -4.39 -15.54 16.99
CA GLY A 93 -3.04 -15.60 16.40
C GLY A 93 -2.94 -16.30 15.04
N TRP A 94 -3.88 -17.19 14.73
CA TRP A 94 -3.92 -17.94 13.46
C TRP A 94 -5.22 -17.73 12.68
N GLY A 95 -6.00 -16.68 13.01
CA GLY A 95 -7.21 -16.32 12.27
C GLY A 95 -8.30 -17.38 12.29
N ARG A 96 -8.45 -18.11 13.40
CA ARG A 96 -9.48 -19.13 13.60
C ARG A 96 -10.74 -18.53 14.17
N ASP A 97 -11.88 -19.12 13.81
CA ASP A 97 -13.17 -18.74 14.36
C ASP A 97 -13.37 -19.27 15.80
N SER A 98 -14.56 -18.99 16.36
CA SER A 98 -14.90 -19.41 17.72
C SER A 98 -14.99 -20.92 17.92
N ASP A 99 -15.14 -21.69 16.85
CA ASP A 99 -15.16 -23.15 16.88
C ASP A 99 -13.75 -23.74 16.65
N GLY A 100 -12.74 -22.88 16.50
CA GLY A 100 -11.36 -23.25 16.25
C GLY A 100 -11.08 -23.64 14.80
N VAL A 101 -12.02 -23.39 13.89
CA VAL A 101 -11.86 -23.69 12.46
C VAL A 101 -11.18 -22.51 11.78
N GLY A 102 -10.11 -22.79 11.03
CA GLY A 102 -9.38 -21.81 10.24
C GLY A 102 -9.44 -22.12 8.73
N PRO A 103 -9.00 -21.17 7.88
CA PRO A 103 -8.96 -21.36 6.43
C PRO A 103 -8.18 -22.62 6.01
N VAL A 104 -7.06 -22.91 6.66
CA VAL A 104 -6.22 -24.10 6.41
C VAL A 104 -6.97 -25.42 6.66
N ASP A 105 -7.97 -25.44 7.53
CA ASP A 105 -8.76 -26.66 7.79
C ASP A 105 -9.82 -26.91 6.73
N THR A 106 -10.30 -25.83 6.09
CA THR A 106 -11.31 -25.92 5.03
C THR A 106 -10.70 -26.28 3.67
N LEU A 107 -9.39 -26.08 3.51
CA LEU A 107 -8.65 -26.47 2.31
C LEU A 107 -8.14 -27.92 2.44
N GLU A 108 -8.35 -28.74 1.40
CA GLU A 108 -7.80 -30.11 1.30
C GLU A 108 -6.29 -30.10 0.99
N LEU A 109 -5.48 -29.53 1.90
CA LEU A 109 -4.03 -29.41 1.76
C LEU A 109 -3.29 -30.65 2.30
N SER A 110 -2.25 -31.07 1.57
CA SER A 110 -1.25 -32.05 2.02
C SER A 110 -0.43 -31.52 3.22
N PRO A 111 0.24 -32.39 4.00
CA PRO A 111 1.07 -31.96 5.14
C PRO A 111 2.15 -30.94 4.75
N MET A 112 2.83 -31.13 3.61
CA MET A 112 3.85 -30.19 3.15
C MET A 112 3.25 -28.84 2.73
N GLN A 113 2.08 -28.84 2.07
CA GLN A 113 1.38 -27.60 1.75
C GLN A 113 0.96 -26.83 3.01
N ARG A 114 0.48 -27.54 4.06
CA ARG A 114 0.18 -26.91 5.35
C ARG A 114 1.42 -26.28 5.99
N THR A 115 2.56 -26.96 5.88
CA THR A 115 3.84 -26.46 6.38
C THR A 115 4.30 -25.22 5.62
N LEU A 116 4.14 -25.19 4.30
CA LEU A 116 4.41 -24.02 3.47
C LEU A 116 3.49 -22.84 3.82
N VAL A 117 2.18 -23.08 4.01
CA VAL A 117 1.24 -22.03 4.45
C VAL A 117 1.66 -21.47 5.79
N ALA A 118 1.97 -22.33 6.77
CA ALA A 118 2.43 -21.90 8.08
C ALA A 118 3.72 -21.07 7.99
N ALA A 119 4.69 -21.47 7.16
CA ALA A 119 5.93 -20.71 6.98
C ALA A 119 5.72 -19.34 6.31
N LEU A 120 4.76 -19.22 5.39
CA LEU A 120 4.41 -17.96 4.71
C LEU A 120 3.61 -16.99 5.60
N GLN A 121 3.13 -17.45 6.77
CA GLN A 121 2.49 -16.60 7.78
C GLN A 121 3.49 -16.06 8.81
N GLU A 122 4.75 -16.50 8.79
CA GLU A 122 5.81 -16.00 9.66
C GLU A 122 6.57 -14.87 8.99
N GLU A 123 7.44 -14.21 9.76
CA GLU A 123 8.35 -13.17 9.26
C GLU A 123 9.22 -13.64 8.08
N ASP A 124 9.74 -12.68 7.30
CA ASP A 124 10.44 -13.00 6.04
C ASP A 124 11.73 -13.81 6.26
N TYR A 125 11.69 -15.13 6.09
CA TYR A 125 12.88 -15.98 6.21
C TYR A 125 13.63 -16.19 4.90
N THR A 126 13.39 -15.40 3.84
CA THR A 126 14.06 -15.58 2.54
C THR A 126 15.58 -15.44 2.59
N SER A 127 16.11 -14.74 3.59
CA SER A 127 17.55 -14.57 3.82
C SER A 127 18.23 -15.78 4.47
N LEU A 128 17.48 -16.75 5.01
CA LEU A 128 18.03 -17.98 5.56
C LEU A 128 18.60 -18.88 4.45
N SER A 129 19.60 -19.70 4.79
CA SER A 129 20.18 -20.69 3.88
C SER A 129 19.17 -21.78 3.49
N ASP A 130 19.42 -22.47 2.37
CA ASP A 130 18.53 -23.57 1.93
C ASP A 130 18.41 -24.64 3.01
N SER A 131 19.52 -25.01 3.66
CA SER A 131 19.52 -25.98 4.76
C SER A 131 18.68 -25.54 5.96
N GLU A 132 18.68 -24.24 6.31
CA GLU A 132 17.88 -23.72 7.43
C GLU A 132 16.38 -23.71 7.09
N LEU A 133 16.03 -23.36 5.84
CA LEU A 133 14.64 -23.43 5.38
C LEU A 133 14.15 -24.88 5.25
N GLU A 134 15.00 -25.80 4.78
CA GLU A 134 14.69 -27.24 4.75
C GLU A 134 14.41 -27.77 6.16
N GLU A 135 15.22 -27.40 7.15
CA GLU A 135 14.98 -27.77 8.55
C GLU A 135 13.65 -27.25 9.08
N ILE A 136 13.21 -26.05 8.67
CA ILE A 136 11.88 -25.50 9.00
C ILE A 136 10.77 -26.34 8.35
N PHE A 137 10.91 -26.72 7.07
CA PHE A 137 9.90 -27.51 6.36
C PHE A 137 9.84 -28.99 6.76
N PHE A 138 10.93 -29.53 7.29
CA PHE A 138 10.98 -30.89 7.83
C PHE A 138 10.56 -31.00 9.30
N GLN A 139 10.18 -29.89 9.94
CA GLN A 139 9.49 -30.02 11.22
C GLN A 139 8.10 -30.61 10.92
N ASP A 140 7.88 -31.86 11.33
CA ASP A 140 6.58 -32.57 11.24
C ASP A 140 5.43 -31.84 11.98
N VAL A 141 5.74 -30.73 12.66
CA VAL A 141 4.85 -30.01 13.55
C VAL A 141 5.02 -28.50 13.31
N THR A 142 3.94 -27.85 12.93
CA THR A 142 3.87 -26.40 12.70
C THR A 142 4.07 -25.61 14.00
N LEU A 143 4.37 -24.30 13.91
CA LEU A 143 4.44 -23.44 15.09
C LEU A 143 3.14 -23.47 15.90
N GLU A 144 1.99 -23.44 15.22
CA GLU A 144 0.69 -23.48 15.88
C GLU A 144 0.52 -24.74 16.73
N GLU A 145 0.85 -25.90 16.18
CA GLU A 145 0.75 -27.17 16.88
C GLU A 145 1.72 -27.24 18.07
N ARG A 146 2.96 -26.75 17.90
CA ARG A 146 3.93 -26.65 19.00
C ARG A 146 3.43 -25.73 20.12
N TYR A 147 2.78 -24.61 19.76
CA TYR A 147 2.22 -23.68 20.73
C TYR A 147 1.04 -24.28 21.48
N ARG A 148 0.08 -24.90 20.77
CA ARG A 148 -1.07 -25.58 21.40
C ARG A 148 -0.62 -26.71 22.33
N GLU A 149 0.38 -27.49 21.93
CA GLU A 149 0.97 -28.52 22.78
C GLU A 149 1.63 -27.92 24.01
N MET A 150 2.38 -26.82 23.87
CA MET A 150 2.94 -26.10 25.02
C MET A 150 1.85 -25.63 25.99
N LEU A 151 0.75 -25.05 25.50
CA LEU A 151 -0.37 -24.62 26.34
C LEU A 151 -1.00 -25.79 27.09
N ARG A 152 -1.20 -26.93 26.41
CA ARG A 152 -1.70 -28.17 27.05
C ARG A 152 -0.74 -28.66 28.14
N GLN A 153 0.56 -28.67 27.88
CA GLN A 153 1.57 -29.08 28.85
C GLN A 153 1.61 -28.15 30.07
N LEU A 154 1.48 -26.84 29.87
CA LEU A 154 1.38 -25.87 30.98
C LEU A 154 0.17 -26.21 31.88
N GLU A 155 -1.00 -26.43 31.29
CA GLU A 155 -2.22 -26.80 32.02
C GLU A 155 -2.06 -28.14 32.77
N GLU A 156 -1.45 -29.15 32.14
CA GLU A 156 -1.17 -30.46 32.76
C GLU A 156 -0.18 -30.38 33.93
N GLN A 157 0.77 -29.45 33.86
CA GLN A 157 1.72 -29.15 34.94
C GLN A 157 1.09 -28.31 36.07
N GLY A 158 -0.17 -27.90 35.94
CA GLY A 158 -0.90 -27.12 36.94
C GLY A 158 -0.72 -25.60 36.81
N THR A 159 -0.16 -25.12 35.70
CA THR A 159 -0.06 -23.68 35.39
C THR A 159 -1.45 -23.10 35.14
N ARG A 160 -1.73 -21.91 35.67
CA ARG A 160 -2.95 -21.16 35.32
C ARG A 160 -2.75 -20.43 33.99
N VAL A 161 -3.24 -21.02 32.90
CA VAL A 161 -3.18 -20.41 31.55
C VAL A 161 -4.34 -19.42 31.36
N VAL A 162 -3.98 -18.18 31.04
CA VAL A 162 -4.88 -17.06 30.75
C VAL A 162 -4.66 -16.61 29.31
N ARG A 163 -5.58 -16.98 28.42
CA ARG A 163 -5.55 -16.57 27.01
C ARG A 163 -6.03 -15.13 26.85
N TYR A 164 -5.22 -14.30 26.20
CA TYR A 164 -5.48 -12.88 26.00
C TYR A 164 -6.42 -12.67 24.80
N ALA A 165 -7.69 -12.42 25.12
CA ALA A 165 -8.76 -12.14 24.16
C ALA A 165 -9.33 -10.72 24.35
N GLY A 166 -8.48 -9.79 24.80
CA GLY A 166 -8.79 -8.43 25.24
C GLY A 166 -8.80 -8.26 26.78
N GLN A 167 -9.11 -7.05 27.24
CA GLN A 167 -8.90 -6.63 28.63
C GLN A 167 -9.83 -7.26 29.70
N ALA A 168 -10.86 -8.02 29.32
CA ALA A 168 -11.91 -8.44 30.26
C ALA A 168 -11.46 -9.49 31.30
N LYS A 169 -10.51 -10.36 30.96
CA LYS A 169 -10.09 -11.50 31.82
C LYS A 169 -8.74 -11.31 32.53
N VAL A 170 -8.02 -10.22 32.26
CA VAL A 170 -6.65 -10.04 32.73
C VAL A 170 -6.49 -9.31 34.06
N ARG A 171 -7.57 -8.69 34.58
CA ARG A 171 -7.55 -7.96 35.86
C ARG A 171 -7.08 -8.81 37.04
N GLU A 172 -7.35 -10.11 37.02
CA GLU A 172 -6.87 -11.03 38.06
C GLU A 172 -5.35 -11.20 38.01
N VAL A 173 -4.75 -11.21 36.81
CA VAL A 173 -3.29 -11.27 36.64
C VAL A 173 -2.66 -9.96 37.10
N GLU A 174 -3.22 -8.80 36.71
CA GLU A 174 -2.75 -7.49 37.20
C GLU A 174 -2.79 -7.39 38.73
N GLN A 175 -3.85 -7.92 39.36
CA GLN A 175 -3.96 -7.95 40.82
C GLN A 175 -2.95 -8.88 41.48
N GLU A 176 -2.72 -10.08 40.92
CA GLU A 176 -1.76 -11.06 41.44
C GLU A 176 -0.30 -10.61 41.30
N PHE A 177 -0.03 -9.77 40.31
CA PHE A 177 1.28 -9.19 40.01
C PHE A 177 1.34 -7.68 40.30
N ALA A 178 0.51 -7.20 41.24
CA ALA A 178 0.50 -5.81 41.68
C ALA A 178 1.82 -5.37 42.36
N ASP A 179 2.62 -6.32 42.87
CA ASP A 179 3.98 -6.10 43.36
C ASP A 179 4.97 -5.71 42.27
N PHE A 180 4.70 -6.09 41.01
CA PHE A 180 5.42 -5.62 39.83
C PHE A 180 4.84 -4.33 39.24
N GLY A 181 3.73 -3.83 39.79
CA GLY A 181 2.95 -2.75 39.16
C GLY A 181 2.50 -3.10 37.75
N LEU A 182 2.18 -4.38 37.51
CA LEU A 182 1.81 -4.88 36.19
C LEU A 182 0.52 -4.21 35.68
N GLY A 183 0.59 -3.62 34.49
CA GLY A 183 -0.56 -3.09 33.77
C GLY A 183 -0.58 -3.59 32.33
N ILE A 184 -1.74 -4.06 31.87
CA ILE A 184 -1.94 -4.58 30.50
C ILE A 184 -2.68 -3.52 29.70
N LEU A 185 -1.96 -2.82 28.84
CA LEU A 185 -2.44 -1.61 28.17
C LEU A 185 -3.27 -1.92 26.92
N GLY A 186 -3.09 -3.10 26.33
CA GLY A 186 -3.87 -3.60 25.20
C GLY A 186 -3.14 -4.72 24.47
N PRO A 187 -3.57 -5.05 23.24
CA PRO A 187 -4.63 -4.40 22.44
C PRO A 187 -6.05 -4.64 22.97
N THR A 188 -7.05 -3.91 22.45
CA THR A 188 -8.48 -4.16 22.79
C THR A 188 -8.97 -5.46 22.13
N ARG A 189 -10.19 -5.91 22.48
CA ARG A 189 -10.79 -7.06 21.80
C ARG A 189 -11.08 -6.74 20.32
N ASP A 190 -11.56 -5.54 20.02
CA ASP A 190 -11.90 -5.14 18.65
C ASP A 190 -10.64 -5.04 17.78
N HIS A 191 -9.55 -4.51 18.35
CA HIS A 191 -8.22 -4.55 17.75
C HIS A 191 -7.82 -6.00 17.38
N LEU A 192 -7.89 -6.94 18.35
CA LEU A 192 -7.55 -8.35 18.10
C LEU A 192 -8.41 -8.99 17.01
N ILE A 193 -9.71 -8.65 16.94
CA ILE A 193 -10.63 -9.15 15.91
C ILE A 193 -10.21 -8.67 14.52
N ILE A 194 -9.90 -7.37 14.36
CA ILE A 194 -9.46 -6.79 13.08
C ILE A 194 -8.19 -7.51 12.58
N CYS A 195 -7.22 -7.74 13.48
CA CYS A 195 -6.00 -8.47 13.17
C CYS A 195 -6.30 -9.92 12.78
N ALA A 196 -7.08 -10.65 13.56
CA ALA A 196 -7.37 -12.05 13.30
C ALA A 196 -8.15 -12.28 12.00
N GLU A 197 -9.08 -11.39 11.66
CA GLU A 197 -9.75 -11.44 10.36
C GLU A 197 -8.79 -11.20 9.20
N THR A 198 -7.80 -10.32 9.38
CA THR A 198 -6.75 -10.05 8.39
C THR A 198 -5.83 -11.25 8.22
N ILE A 199 -5.43 -11.89 9.32
CA ILE A 199 -4.69 -13.16 9.32
C ILE A 199 -5.51 -14.23 8.59
N ALA A 200 -6.79 -14.39 8.90
CA ALA A 200 -7.66 -15.38 8.27
C ALA A 200 -7.75 -15.19 6.75
N ARG A 201 -7.98 -13.96 6.29
CA ARG A 201 -8.03 -13.64 4.85
C ARG A 201 -6.71 -13.95 4.16
N ALA A 202 -5.60 -13.47 4.70
CA ALA A 202 -4.28 -13.73 4.15
C ALA A 202 -3.95 -15.22 4.09
N THR A 203 -4.39 -15.98 5.09
CA THR A 203 -4.18 -17.44 5.16
C THR A 203 -4.95 -18.19 4.08
N ASP A 204 -6.17 -17.78 3.77
CA ASP A 204 -6.98 -18.36 2.69
C ASP A 204 -6.31 -18.10 1.32
N ASP A 205 -5.83 -16.87 1.11
CA ASP A 205 -5.11 -16.47 -0.10
C ASP A 205 -3.80 -17.26 -0.25
N ILE A 206 -2.99 -17.34 0.82
CA ILE A 206 -1.74 -18.12 0.86
C ILE A 206 -2.02 -19.61 0.62
N GLY A 207 -3.04 -20.17 1.27
CA GLY A 207 -3.45 -21.56 1.10
C GLY A 207 -3.83 -21.88 -0.34
N THR A 208 -4.57 -20.98 -0.99
CA THR A 208 -4.90 -21.09 -2.41
C THR A 208 -3.64 -21.03 -3.27
N MET A 209 -2.76 -20.05 -3.05
CA MET A 209 -1.50 -19.91 -3.81
C MET A 209 -0.60 -21.15 -3.69
N VAL A 210 -0.41 -21.66 -2.47
CA VAL A 210 0.39 -22.87 -2.22
C VAL A 210 -0.23 -24.08 -2.93
N SER A 211 -1.56 -24.22 -2.90
CA SER A 211 -2.25 -25.33 -3.58
C SER A 211 -2.08 -25.30 -5.11
N GLU A 212 -1.94 -24.11 -5.69
CA GLU A 212 -1.74 -23.92 -7.13
C GLU A 212 -0.27 -24.13 -7.56
N HIS A 213 0.69 -23.77 -6.70
CA HIS A 213 2.12 -23.73 -7.06
C HIS A 213 2.94 -24.91 -6.52
N TYR A 214 2.40 -25.69 -5.59
CA TYR A 214 3.05 -26.88 -5.04
C TYR A 214 2.11 -28.10 -5.16
N PRO A 215 2.40 -29.08 -6.03
CA PRO A 215 1.55 -30.26 -6.23
C PRO A 215 1.33 -31.05 -4.94
N ALA A 216 0.11 -31.56 -4.73
CA ALA A 216 -0.25 -32.27 -3.49
C ALA A 216 0.51 -33.61 -3.28
N ASP A 217 1.07 -34.18 -4.36
CA ASP A 217 1.89 -35.40 -4.34
C ASP A 217 3.40 -35.11 -4.30
N ALA A 218 3.81 -33.84 -4.30
CA ALA A 218 5.21 -33.46 -4.16
C ALA A 218 5.63 -33.55 -2.68
N ASP A 219 6.68 -34.32 -2.41
CA ASP A 219 7.26 -34.50 -1.06
C ASP A 219 8.76 -34.13 -1.09
N ASP A 220 9.12 -33.13 -1.90
CA ASP A 220 10.50 -32.70 -2.14
C ASP A 220 10.76 -31.33 -1.46
N PRO A 221 11.56 -31.30 -0.39
CA PRO A 221 11.89 -30.08 0.36
C PRO A 221 12.63 -29.05 -0.49
N VAL A 222 13.46 -29.48 -1.46
CA VAL A 222 14.20 -28.57 -2.36
C VAL A 222 13.20 -27.80 -3.22
N SER A 223 12.12 -28.48 -3.64
CA SER A 223 10.99 -27.86 -4.33
C SER A 223 10.25 -26.90 -3.39
N ALA A 224 9.99 -27.29 -2.13
CA ALA A 224 9.29 -26.46 -1.15
C ALA A 224 10.05 -25.16 -0.82
N VAL A 225 11.38 -25.19 -0.61
CA VAL A 225 12.22 -23.99 -0.46
C VAL A 225 12.12 -23.08 -1.66
N SER A 226 12.15 -23.65 -2.87
CA SER A 226 12.04 -22.87 -4.09
C SER A 226 10.66 -22.22 -4.25
N VAL A 227 9.59 -22.88 -3.80
CA VAL A 227 8.22 -22.35 -3.82
C VAL A 227 8.05 -21.30 -2.74
N TYR A 228 8.49 -21.56 -1.51
CA TYR A 228 8.48 -20.59 -0.41
C TYR A 228 9.18 -19.29 -0.81
N ARG A 229 10.43 -19.35 -1.27
CA ARG A 229 11.17 -18.14 -1.70
C ARG A 229 10.50 -17.43 -2.86
N ARG A 230 9.88 -18.18 -3.78
CA ARG A 230 9.15 -17.59 -4.92
C ARG A 230 7.87 -16.90 -4.48
N LEU A 231 7.13 -17.48 -3.54
CA LEU A 231 5.90 -16.91 -2.99
C LEU A 231 6.19 -15.75 -2.05
N MET A 232 7.22 -15.84 -1.19
CA MET A 232 7.65 -14.72 -0.34
C MET A 232 8.17 -13.55 -1.14
N ARG A 233 9.01 -13.80 -2.16
CA ARG A 233 9.36 -12.77 -3.14
C ARG A 233 8.09 -12.26 -3.78
N GLY A 234 7.28 -13.15 -4.38
CA GLY A 234 5.86 -13.00 -4.74
C GLY A 234 5.11 -11.88 -4.04
N MET A 235 5.08 -12.00 -2.72
CA MET A 235 4.35 -11.16 -1.79
C MET A 235 5.09 -9.84 -1.51
N ALA A 236 6.39 -9.88 -1.20
CA ALA A 236 7.24 -8.71 -0.91
C ALA A 236 7.40 -7.77 -2.11
N ASP A 237 7.40 -8.33 -3.30
CA ASP A 237 7.57 -7.63 -4.55
C ASP A 237 6.27 -6.84 -4.88
N ALA A 238 5.07 -7.37 -4.56
CA ALA A 238 3.78 -6.75 -4.89
C ALA A 238 3.53 -5.42 -4.15
N PHE A 239 4.29 -5.14 -3.09
CA PHE A 239 4.21 -3.96 -2.24
C PHE A 239 5.63 -3.61 -1.77
N GLU A 240 6.28 -2.58 -2.36
CA GLU A 240 7.64 -2.18 -1.95
C GLU A 240 7.69 -1.81 -0.45
N GLY A 241 8.31 -2.67 0.37
CA GLY A 241 8.62 -2.45 1.79
C GLY A 241 8.86 -3.78 2.50
N ALA A 242 10.03 -3.95 3.12
CA ALA A 242 10.23 -5.03 4.08
C ALA A 242 9.39 -4.67 5.32
N ASP A 243 8.53 -5.61 5.72
CA ASP A 243 7.35 -5.45 6.60
C ASP A 243 6.11 -4.94 5.85
N MET A 244 5.17 -5.86 5.63
CA MET A 244 4.03 -5.69 4.72
C MET A 244 2.71 -5.50 5.46
N PRO A 245 1.71 -4.83 4.84
CA PRO A 245 0.29 -5.09 5.07
C PRO A 245 -0.04 -6.55 4.77
N GLY A 246 0.04 -7.40 5.78
CA GLY A 246 -0.06 -8.86 5.64
C GLY A 246 -0.33 -9.56 6.97
N PRO A 247 -0.33 -10.91 6.99
CA PRO A 247 -0.56 -11.67 8.21
C PRO A 247 0.52 -11.41 9.27
N GLY A 248 1.75 -11.07 8.86
CA GLY A 248 2.86 -10.70 9.77
C GLY A 248 2.55 -9.44 10.59
N ALA A 249 2.29 -8.30 9.93
CA ALA A 249 1.85 -7.07 10.60
C ALA A 249 0.64 -7.28 11.50
N ALA A 250 -0.37 -8.04 11.03
CA ALA A 250 -1.54 -8.36 11.82
C ALA A 250 -1.22 -9.20 13.08
N LYS A 251 -0.24 -10.11 13.03
CA LYS A 251 0.25 -10.83 14.22
C LYS A 251 1.05 -9.91 15.15
N ASN A 252 1.91 -9.05 14.61
CA ASN A 252 2.71 -8.07 15.37
C ASN A 252 1.81 -7.15 16.19
N ASP A 253 0.74 -6.63 15.57
CA ASP A 253 -0.27 -5.80 16.22
C ASP A 253 -1.15 -6.53 17.26
N GLN A 254 -1.02 -7.86 17.40
CA GLN A 254 -1.64 -8.57 18.52
C GLN A 254 -0.78 -8.54 19.81
N SER A 255 0.41 -7.95 19.76
CA SER A 255 1.36 -7.90 20.89
C SER A 255 0.75 -7.36 22.17
N ILE A 256 0.71 -8.18 23.22
CA ILE A 256 0.28 -7.75 24.55
C ILE A 256 1.23 -6.66 25.06
N THR A 257 0.76 -5.42 25.10
CA THR A 257 1.54 -4.27 25.54
C THR A 257 1.47 -4.14 27.06
N LEU A 258 2.62 -4.23 27.71
CA LEU A 258 2.75 -4.28 29.17
C LEU A 258 3.45 -3.05 29.75
N LYS A 259 2.99 -2.64 30.93
CA LYS A 259 3.72 -1.78 31.85
C LYS A 259 4.12 -2.58 33.09
N VAL A 260 5.33 -2.33 33.59
CA VAL A 260 5.75 -2.70 34.96
C VAL A 260 6.19 -1.44 35.72
N ASP A 261 5.90 -1.36 37.00
CA ASP A 261 6.11 -0.18 37.84
C ASP A 261 6.36 -0.60 39.30
N ALA A 262 7.63 -0.82 39.62
CA ALA A 262 8.04 -1.30 40.94
C ALA A 262 9.41 -0.76 41.35
N GLY A 263 9.64 -0.60 42.65
CA GLY A 263 10.87 0.03 43.17
C GLY A 263 11.01 1.52 42.82
N GLY A 264 9.88 2.18 42.48
CA GLY A 264 9.80 3.59 42.14
C GLY A 264 10.45 3.94 40.80
N TRP A 265 10.31 3.06 39.81
CA TRP A 265 10.62 3.30 38.40
C TRP A 265 9.73 2.40 37.53
N SER A 266 9.48 2.81 36.29
CA SER A 266 8.55 2.14 35.39
C SER A 266 9.18 1.78 34.04
N ALA A 267 8.63 0.77 33.39
CA ALA A 267 9.03 0.37 32.04
C ALA A 267 7.84 -0.01 31.15
N LEU A 268 7.98 0.25 29.84
CA LEU A 268 7.08 -0.21 28.78
C LEU A 268 7.74 -1.38 28.04
N LEU A 269 6.99 -2.48 27.90
CA LEU A 269 7.39 -3.69 27.19
C LEU A 269 6.28 -4.01 26.17
N ALA A 270 6.47 -3.56 24.92
CA ALA A 270 5.40 -3.51 23.93
C ALA A 270 5.32 -4.71 22.97
N GLY A 271 6.23 -5.70 23.12
CA GLY A 271 6.43 -6.72 22.09
C GLY A 271 6.73 -6.05 20.75
N ASP A 272 6.00 -6.46 19.73
CA ASP A 272 6.16 -6.01 18.34
C ASP A 272 5.02 -5.14 17.82
N MET A 273 4.33 -4.45 18.73
CA MET A 273 3.27 -3.52 18.38
C MET A 273 3.74 -2.44 17.39
N GLN A 274 3.05 -2.27 16.26
CA GLN A 274 3.44 -1.35 15.19
C GLN A 274 2.81 0.05 15.39
N PHE A 275 3.26 0.76 16.44
CA PHE A 275 2.66 2.04 16.86
C PHE A 275 2.71 3.16 15.81
N ALA A 276 3.72 3.17 14.93
CA ALA A 276 3.91 4.22 13.94
C ALA A 276 3.06 3.97 12.69
N GLU A 277 3.10 2.75 12.16
CA GLU A 277 2.33 2.36 10.98
C GLU A 277 1.81 0.93 11.16
N PRO A 278 0.53 0.73 11.53
CA PRO A 278 0.01 -0.62 11.86
C PRO A 278 -0.08 -1.56 10.65
N GLU A 279 -0.08 -1.02 9.44
CA GLU A 279 -0.17 -1.81 8.20
C GLU A 279 -1.40 -2.74 8.07
N VAL A 280 -2.35 -2.68 9.01
CA VAL A 280 -3.60 -3.42 9.00
C VAL A 280 -4.76 -2.48 8.66
N PRO A 281 -5.46 -2.70 7.53
CA PRO A 281 -6.62 -1.90 7.15
C PRO A 281 -7.70 -1.87 8.24
N GLY A 282 -8.12 -0.67 8.64
CA GLY A 282 -9.16 -0.46 9.65
C GLY A 282 -8.65 -0.36 11.10
N LEU A 283 -7.36 -0.60 11.35
CA LEU A 283 -6.83 -0.65 12.72
C LEU A 283 -6.49 0.72 13.33
N GLY A 284 -6.35 1.76 12.51
CA GLY A 284 -5.82 3.07 12.94
C GLY A 284 -6.49 3.70 14.16
N ASN A 285 -7.82 3.58 14.32
CA ASN A 285 -8.52 4.12 15.50
C ASN A 285 -8.19 3.34 16.78
N GLU A 286 -8.11 2.01 16.68
CA GLU A 286 -7.76 1.16 17.83
C GLU A 286 -6.29 1.31 18.21
N MET A 287 -5.40 1.51 17.22
CA MET A 287 -4.00 1.83 17.47
C MET A 287 -3.85 3.18 18.17
N GLN A 288 -4.55 4.22 17.70
CA GLN A 288 -4.53 5.53 18.35
C GLN A 288 -5.00 5.44 19.81
N ALA A 289 -6.09 4.70 20.07
CA ALA A 289 -6.58 4.48 21.43
C ALA A 289 -5.57 3.68 22.29
N LEU A 290 -4.77 2.80 21.70
CA LEU A 290 -3.68 2.12 22.41
C LEU A 290 -2.54 3.07 22.74
N ARG A 291 -2.10 3.91 21.78
CA ARG A 291 -1.08 4.95 22.01
C ARG A 291 -1.48 5.90 23.15
N GLU A 292 -2.74 6.33 23.17
CA GLU A 292 -3.28 7.15 24.27
C GLU A 292 -3.16 6.45 25.63
N ARG A 293 -3.49 5.15 25.73
CA ARG A 293 -3.32 4.37 26.97
C ARG A 293 -1.85 4.20 27.36
N VAL A 294 -0.95 4.08 26.39
CA VAL A 294 0.51 4.04 26.63
C VAL A 294 0.99 5.39 27.18
N ILE A 295 0.56 6.50 26.60
CA ILE A 295 0.89 7.84 27.11
C ILE A 295 0.36 8.02 28.55
N GLU A 296 -0.89 7.65 28.80
CA GLU A 296 -1.51 7.70 30.13
C GLU A 296 -0.83 6.79 31.16
N GLY A 297 -0.25 5.67 30.70
CA GLY A 297 0.50 4.74 31.53
C GLY A 297 1.89 5.25 31.94
N GLY A 298 2.43 6.25 31.24
CA GLY A 298 3.74 6.84 31.51
C GLY A 298 3.77 7.83 32.68
N PRO A 299 4.89 8.58 32.85
CA PRO A 299 6.14 8.47 32.09
C PRO A 299 6.86 7.14 32.39
N TYR A 300 7.77 6.75 31.49
CA TYR A 300 8.56 5.53 31.59
C TYR A 300 10.04 5.87 31.82
N ASP A 301 10.71 5.12 32.69
CA ASP A 301 12.17 5.25 32.84
C ASP A 301 12.92 4.44 31.77
N PHE A 302 12.30 3.35 31.29
CA PHE A 302 12.85 2.44 30.28
C PHE A 302 11.77 1.96 29.30
N ILE A 303 12.11 1.87 28.01
CA ILE A 303 11.24 1.28 26.98
C ILE A 303 12.05 0.25 26.18
N LYS A 304 11.57 -1.00 26.10
CA LYS A 304 12.00 -1.92 25.03
C LYS A 304 11.35 -1.41 23.75
N LEU A 305 12.17 -1.09 22.75
CA LEU A 305 11.66 -0.61 21.48
C LEU A 305 10.77 -1.67 20.83
N PRO A 306 9.61 -1.26 20.30
CA PRO A 306 8.70 -2.17 19.64
C PRO A 306 9.31 -2.69 18.34
N HIS A 307 8.88 -3.88 17.94
CA HIS A 307 9.06 -4.46 16.61
C HIS A 307 10.49 -4.33 16.13
N HIS A 308 11.43 -4.81 16.95
CA HIS A 308 12.86 -4.81 16.68
C HIS A 308 13.43 -3.45 16.19
N ALA A 309 12.81 -2.32 16.57
CA ALA A 309 13.16 -0.98 16.11
C ALA A 309 13.08 -0.81 14.57
N SER A 310 11.99 -1.32 13.98
CA SER A 310 11.52 -1.04 12.61
C SER A 310 10.76 0.29 12.48
N TYR A 311 10.64 0.83 11.27
CA TYR A 311 9.94 2.09 10.97
C TYR A 311 8.48 2.10 11.40
N ASN A 312 7.79 0.97 11.23
CA ASN A 312 6.37 0.79 11.58
C ASN A 312 6.15 0.67 13.09
N GLY A 313 7.17 0.30 13.86
CA GLY A 313 7.16 0.29 15.33
C GLY A 313 7.48 1.66 15.94
N LEU A 314 8.42 2.40 15.36
CA LEU A 314 8.91 3.67 15.90
C LEU A 314 9.20 4.72 14.81
N ASP A 315 8.46 5.82 14.85
CA ASP A 315 8.75 7.03 14.09
C ASP A 315 8.99 8.25 15.01
N GLU A 316 9.17 9.43 14.42
CA GLU A 316 9.35 10.67 15.17
C GLU A 316 8.14 10.98 16.08
N SER A 317 6.92 10.69 15.62
CA SER A 317 5.70 10.96 16.38
C SER A 317 5.61 10.10 17.65
N VAL A 318 5.92 8.81 17.54
CA VAL A 318 5.94 7.86 18.65
C VAL A 318 7.08 8.19 19.61
N LEU A 319 8.26 8.55 19.10
CA LEU A 319 9.38 8.94 19.97
C LEU A 319 9.11 10.26 20.72
N ASP A 320 8.35 11.18 20.14
CA ASP A 320 7.89 12.41 20.81
C ASP A 320 6.92 12.15 21.95
N GLU A 321 6.04 11.17 21.81
CA GLU A 321 5.15 10.71 22.88
C GLU A 321 5.93 10.18 24.09
N TRP A 322 7.19 9.77 23.89
CA TRP A 322 8.09 9.22 24.91
C TRP A 322 9.21 10.19 25.31
N ALA A 323 9.03 11.50 25.14
CA ALA A 323 10.08 12.51 25.37
C ALA A 323 10.71 12.53 26.78
N ASP A 324 10.00 12.00 27.79
CA ASP A 324 10.48 11.89 29.17
C ASP A 324 11.34 10.64 29.42
N THR A 325 11.27 9.65 28.53
CA THR A 325 12.04 8.40 28.62
C THR A 325 13.50 8.63 28.22
N ARG A 326 14.42 8.05 29.00
CA ARG A 326 15.87 8.22 28.79
C ARG A 326 16.59 6.94 28.41
N LEU A 327 16.01 5.77 28.63
CA LEU A 327 16.66 4.49 28.36
C LEU A 327 15.83 3.69 27.36
N PHE A 328 16.46 3.26 26.28
CA PHE A 328 15.85 2.45 25.23
C PHE A 328 16.71 1.23 24.95
N ALA A 329 16.09 0.09 24.68
CA ALA A 329 16.79 -1.10 24.22
C ALA A 329 16.10 -1.71 22.99
N HIS A 330 16.90 -2.10 22.01
CA HIS A 330 16.51 -3.02 20.96
C HIS A 330 16.82 -4.46 21.40
N THR A 331 15.90 -5.38 21.10
CA THR A 331 16.18 -6.82 21.11
C THR A 331 16.19 -7.30 19.67
N GLY A 332 17.14 -8.16 19.35
CA GLY A 332 17.29 -8.78 18.04
C GLY A 332 18.58 -9.59 17.99
N GLY A 333 18.63 -10.59 17.11
CA GLY A 333 19.83 -11.39 16.91
C GLY A 333 20.87 -10.70 16.03
N SER A 334 22.10 -11.24 16.08
CA SER A 334 23.24 -10.59 15.44
C SER A 334 23.32 -10.73 13.91
N ASN A 335 22.54 -11.62 13.30
CA ASN A 335 22.50 -11.84 11.86
C ASN A 335 21.27 -11.19 11.24
N ASP A 336 21.14 -9.87 11.43
CA ASP A 336 20.06 -9.08 10.88
C ASP A 336 20.61 -7.80 10.25
N PRO A 337 20.86 -7.76 8.93
CA PRO A 337 21.38 -6.57 8.27
C PRO A 337 20.35 -5.44 8.16
N HIS A 338 19.07 -5.72 8.44
CA HIS A 338 17.97 -4.77 8.27
C HIS A 338 17.49 -4.18 9.60
N HIS A 339 17.72 -4.84 10.74
CA HIS A 339 17.29 -4.36 12.06
C HIS A 339 18.45 -4.21 13.05
N PRO A 340 18.41 -3.20 13.95
CA PRO A 340 17.52 -2.03 13.93
C PRO A 340 17.64 -1.27 12.61
N GLU A 341 16.51 -0.75 12.14
CA GLU A 341 16.47 -0.11 10.82
C GLU A 341 17.27 1.20 10.81
N GLU A 342 17.93 1.49 9.69
CA GLU A 342 18.75 2.70 9.52
C GLU A 342 17.96 3.99 9.83
N GLY A 343 16.69 4.07 9.41
CA GLY A 343 15.82 5.21 9.69
C GLY A 343 15.62 5.44 11.20
N VAL A 344 15.35 4.36 11.95
CA VAL A 344 15.15 4.41 13.40
C VAL A 344 16.47 4.69 14.13
N LEU A 345 17.59 4.10 13.69
CA LEU A 345 18.92 4.40 14.23
C LEU A 345 19.28 5.87 14.08
N ASN A 346 19.04 6.46 12.90
CA ASN A 346 19.27 7.88 12.64
C ASN A 346 18.38 8.76 13.53
N LEU A 347 17.11 8.38 13.73
CA LEU A 347 16.19 9.08 14.61
C LEU A 347 16.69 9.06 16.07
N LEU A 348 17.10 7.89 16.58
CA LEU A 348 17.65 7.77 17.94
C LEU A 348 18.98 8.53 18.08
N GLU A 349 19.86 8.49 17.07
CA GLU A 349 21.12 9.22 17.07
C GLU A 349 20.88 10.74 17.15
N SER A 350 19.87 11.25 16.45
CA SER A 350 19.51 12.68 16.48
C SER A 350 19.18 13.19 17.89
N ARG A 351 18.78 12.28 18.80
CA ARG A 351 18.44 12.56 20.20
C ARG A 351 19.46 12.01 21.20
N LYS A 352 20.66 11.58 20.77
CA LYS A 352 21.67 10.91 21.61
C LYS A 352 22.10 11.66 22.87
N ASP A 353 21.94 12.99 22.92
CA ASP A 353 22.23 13.80 24.11
C ASP A 353 21.12 13.71 25.17
N GLN A 354 19.94 13.21 24.80
CA GLN A 354 18.73 13.13 25.61
C GLN A 354 18.37 11.69 26.00
N LEU A 355 18.98 10.68 25.37
CA LEU A 355 18.67 9.27 25.61
C LEU A 355 19.92 8.39 25.62
N LYS A 356 19.77 7.17 26.11
CA LYS A 356 20.74 6.08 25.97
C LYS A 356 20.07 4.89 25.28
N PHE A 357 20.81 4.27 24.40
CA PHE A 357 20.39 3.14 23.58
C PHE A 357 21.34 1.95 23.78
N ALA A 358 20.78 0.75 23.88
CA ALA A 358 21.49 -0.52 23.89
C ALA A 358 20.81 -1.51 22.94
N ARG A 359 21.53 -2.52 22.46
CA ARG A 359 21.00 -3.48 21.49
C ARG A 359 21.64 -4.86 21.67
N THR A 360 20.83 -5.91 21.78
CA THR A 360 21.30 -7.24 22.23
C THR A 360 22.30 -7.88 21.28
N ASP A 361 22.13 -7.66 19.98
CA ASP A 361 23.03 -8.11 18.93
C ASP A 361 24.47 -7.62 19.12
N ARG A 362 24.67 -6.38 19.60
CA ARG A 362 26.01 -5.82 19.89
C ARG A 362 26.42 -5.97 21.35
N ASN A 363 25.47 -5.94 22.27
CA ASN A 363 25.72 -5.81 23.69
C ASN A 363 25.58 -7.10 24.50
N GLY A 364 25.03 -8.17 23.90
CA GLY A 364 24.55 -9.35 24.60
C GLY A 364 23.38 -8.99 25.53
N THR A 365 23.25 -9.69 26.66
CA THR A 365 22.24 -9.35 27.67
C THR A 365 22.38 -7.90 28.14
N ILE A 366 21.26 -7.16 28.11
CA ILE A 366 21.16 -5.78 28.61
C ILE A 366 20.44 -5.81 29.96
N THR A 367 21.04 -5.24 30.99
CA THR A 367 20.44 -5.16 32.33
C THR A 367 20.02 -3.73 32.64
N ILE A 368 18.79 -3.56 33.09
CA ILE A 368 18.23 -2.32 33.63
C ILE A 368 17.89 -2.54 35.11
N GLU A 369 18.50 -1.75 35.98
CA GLU A 369 18.27 -1.84 37.42
C GLU A 369 18.41 -0.47 38.10
N LYS A 370 17.81 -0.36 39.28
CA LYS A 370 17.86 0.85 40.10
C LYS A 370 18.73 0.66 41.33
N ASN A 371 20.00 1.04 41.21
CA ASN A 371 20.97 1.14 42.30
C ASN A 371 21.28 2.63 42.58
N GLY A 372 20.23 3.42 42.85
CA GLY A 372 20.24 4.89 42.85
C GLY A 372 19.33 5.43 41.74
N PRO A 373 19.83 6.21 40.75
CA PRO A 373 19.07 6.43 39.51
C PRO A 373 18.94 5.12 38.73
N VAL A 374 17.93 5.01 37.87
CA VAL A 374 17.79 3.87 36.94
C VAL A 374 19.00 3.86 36.00
N ARG A 375 19.63 2.69 35.85
CA ARG A 375 20.82 2.51 35.01
C ARG A 375 20.65 1.33 34.07
N MET A 376 21.20 1.49 32.88
CA MET A 376 21.35 0.45 31.86
C MET A 376 22.83 0.04 31.76
N SER A 377 23.09 -1.26 31.79
CA SER A 377 24.43 -1.87 31.70
C SER A 377 24.43 -3.02 30.70
N VAL A 378 25.57 -3.23 30.06
CA VAL A 378 25.77 -4.21 28.98
C VAL A 378 26.94 -5.13 29.31
N ILE A 379 26.91 -6.37 28.80
CA ILE A 379 27.98 -7.35 29.05
C ILE A 379 29.15 -7.23 28.07
N ARG A 380 28.92 -6.69 26.87
CA ARG A 380 29.93 -6.41 25.85
C ARG A 380 29.62 -5.14 25.05
N GLY A 381 30.59 -4.69 24.27
CA GLY A 381 30.44 -3.50 23.42
C GLY A 381 30.28 -2.19 24.20
N LYS A 382 29.66 -1.20 23.57
CA LYS A 382 29.37 0.13 24.15
C LYS A 382 27.89 0.45 23.99
N LEU A 383 27.37 1.34 24.84
CA LEU A 383 26.06 1.97 24.64
C LEU A 383 26.10 2.95 23.47
N ASN A 384 24.93 3.32 22.97
CA ASN A 384 24.73 4.30 21.89
C ASN A 384 25.48 3.88 20.61
N ASP A 385 25.37 2.61 20.26
CA ASP A 385 25.81 2.11 18.96
C ASP A 385 24.68 2.25 17.94
N PHE A 386 24.82 3.25 17.06
CA PHE A 386 23.84 3.59 16.04
C PHE A 386 24.26 3.12 14.63
N SER A 387 25.28 2.25 14.51
CA SER A 387 25.65 1.70 13.21
C SER A 387 24.64 0.65 12.74
N VAL A 388 24.40 0.60 11.44
CA VAL A 388 23.71 -0.52 10.80
C VAL A 388 24.51 -1.81 10.94
N ASN A 389 23.84 -2.95 10.82
CA ASN A 389 24.50 -4.25 10.78
C ASN A 389 25.06 -4.53 9.38
N GLU A 390 26.33 -4.93 9.29
CA GLU A 390 27.00 -5.33 8.07
C GLU A 390 27.26 -6.84 8.05
N VAL A 391 27.31 -7.44 6.85
CA VAL A 391 27.65 -8.87 6.65
C VAL A 391 29.00 -9.24 7.30
N GLN A 392 29.92 -8.29 7.49
CA GLN A 392 31.21 -8.54 8.15
C GLN A 392 31.11 -8.64 9.68
N ASP A 393 30.08 -8.05 10.30
CA ASP A 393 29.81 -8.15 11.73
C ASP A 393 29.54 -9.61 12.15
N GLU A 394 29.09 -10.45 11.19
CA GLU A 394 28.97 -11.90 11.35
C GLU A 394 30.30 -12.59 11.74
N SER A 395 31.43 -12.04 11.29
CA SER A 395 32.75 -12.65 11.47
C SER A 395 33.49 -12.20 12.73
N GLU A 396 33.21 -10.99 13.23
CA GLU A 396 33.86 -10.43 14.43
C GLU A 396 33.28 -11.01 15.74
N LEU A 397 32.07 -11.57 15.69
CA LEU A 397 31.38 -12.20 16.83
C LEU A 397 31.66 -13.71 16.98
N ALA A 398 32.46 -14.31 16.09
CA ALA A 398 32.82 -15.73 16.17
C ALA A 398 33.85 -16.00 17.27
N GLU A 399 33.54 -16.88 18.23
CA GLU A 399 34.54 -17.44 19.14
C GLU A 399 35.61 -18.25 18.36
N PRO A 400 36.88 -18.29 18.83
CA PRO A 400 37.98 -18.87 18.07
C PRO A 400 37.89 -20.40 18.02
N GLN A 401 37.76 -20.98 16.82
CA GLN A 401 38.00 -22.42 16.62
C GLN A 401 39.50 -22.73 16.47
N PRO A 402 39.97 -23.90 16.95
CA PRO A 402 41.40 -24.26 16.93
C PRO A 402 41.87 -24.63 15.52
N SER A 403 42.97 -24.02 15.10
CA SER A 403 43.60 -24.20 13.78
C SER A 403 44.30 -25.56 13.61
N PRO A 404 44.18 -26.21 12.44
CA PRO A 404 45.18 -27.15 11.94
C PRO A 404 46.11 -26.51 10.90
N SER A 405 47.34 -26.98 10.92
CA SER A 405 48.57 -26.45 10.32
C SER A 405 48.72 -26.59 8.79
N SER A 406 49.36 -25.57 8.21
CA SER A 406 50.40 -25.57 7.16
C SER A 406 50.25 -26.45 5.89
N MET A 407 50.25 -25.79 4.72
CA MET A 407 51.16 -26.01 3.56
C MET A 407 50.92 -24.87 2.51
N PRO A 408 51.88 -24.57 1.61
CA PRO A 408 52.25 -23.19 1.25
C PRO A 408 51.51 -22.57 0.04
N ARG A 409 51.33 -21.24 0.11
CA ARG A 409 50.80 -20.37 -0.96
C ARG A 409 51.80 -20.19 -2.10
N VAL A 410 51.32 -20.33 -3.34
CA VAL A 410 51.95 -19.76 -4.54
C VAL A 410 51.51 -18.29 -4.67
N ALA A 411 52.47 -17.39 -4.82
CA ALA A 411 52.25 -15.95 -4.91
C ALA A 411 51.83 -15.51 -6.33
N VAL A 412 50.80 -14.67 -6.40
CA VAL A 412 50.42 -13.88 -7.59
C VAL A 412 50.37 -12.40 -7.16
N PRO A 413 50.88 -11.44 -7.97
CA PRO A 413 51.09 -10.05 -7.55
C PRO A 413 49.80 -9.23 -7.45
N PRO A 414 49.78 -8.10 -6.71
CA PRO A 414 48.59 -7.28 -6.51
C PRO A 414 48.20 -6.53 -7.79
N ALA A 415 46.90 -6.57 -8.10
CA ALA A 415 46.29 -5.70 -9.10
C ALA A 415 46.16 -4.27 -8.57
N VAL A 416 46.42 -3.34 -9.48
CA VAL A 416 46.50 -1.89 -9.28
C VAL A 416 45.14 -1.29 -8.92
N ALA A 417 45.09 -0.51 -7.85
CA ALA A 417 43.94 0.29 -7.46
C ALA A 417 43.57 1.30 -8.56
N ARG A 418 42.31 1.29 -9.00
CA ARG A 418 41.72 2.40 -9.77
C ARG A 418 41.21 3.46 -8.78
N PRO A 419 41.40 4.77 -9.07
CA PRO A 419 40.85 5.83 -8.23
C PRO A 419 39.32 5.90 -8.39
N ALA A 420 38.63 6.12 -7.27
CA ALA A 420 37.21 6.43 -7.22
C ALA A 420 36.87 7.70 -8.04
N ALA A 421 35.75 7.65 -8.75
CA ALA A 421 35.20 8.80 -9.46
C ALA A 421 34.68 9.86 -8.46
N PRO A 422 34.81 11.16 -8.76
CA PRO A 422 34.31 12.22 -7.89
C PRO A 422 32.78 12.31 -7.95
N PRO A 423 32.10 12.76 -6.86
CA PRO A 423 30.66 12.93 -6.85
C PRO A 423 30.22 14.07 -7.79
N PRO A 424 28.99 14.01 -8.35
CA PRO A 424 28.50 15.05 -9.25
C PRO A 424 28.31 16.37 -8.50
N ALA A 425 28.69 17.47 -9.16
CA ALA A 425 28.48 18.83 -8.68
C ALA A 425 27.00 19.25 -8.84
N PRO A 426 26.48 20.17 -8.00
CA PRO A 426 25.12 20.69 -8.16
C PRO A 426 24.98 21.45 -9.48
N SER A 427 23.99 21.09 -10.29
CA SER A 427 23.59 21.84 -11.47
C SER A 427 22.38 22.73 -11.16
N VAL A 428 22.48 24.01 -11.52
CA VAL A 428 21.37 24.96 -11.52
C VAL A 428 20.90 25.08 -12.96
N THR A 429 19.66 24.66 -13.24
CA THR A 429 19.07 24.82 -14.57
C THR A 429 18.10 26.00 -14.53
N PHE A 430 18.37 27.04 -15.32
CA PHE A 430 17.43 28.14 -15.51
C PHE A 430 16.47 27.78 -16.64
N ALA A 431 15.20 27.52 -16.32
CA ALA A 431 14.14 27.53 -17.32
C ALA A 431 13.69 28.98 -17.48
N ARG A 432 13.97 29.58 -18.64
CA ARG A 432 13.34 30.85 -19.04
C ARG A 432 12.20 30.49 -19.98
N THR A 433 10.96 30.61 -19.50
CA THR A 433 9.76 30.53 -20.34
C THR A 433 9.42 31.93 -20.83
N ASP A 434 9.63 32.19 -22.12
CA ASP A 434 9.13 33.39 -22.77
C ASP A 434 7.63 33.23 -23.02
N SER A 435 6.79 33.55 -22.02
CA SER A 435 5.49 34.21 -22.19
C SER A 435 4.72 34.33 -20.86
N SER A 436 4.27 35.56 -20.57
CA SER A 436 3.46 36.06 -19.43
C SER A 436 4.23 36.48 -18.17
N ASP A 437 3.69 37.52 -17.50
CA ASP A 437 4.33 38.42 -16.53
C ASP A 437 4.73 37.80 -15.16
N SER A 438 5.38 36.63 -15.12
CA SER A 438 5.90 36.05 -13.88
C SER A 438 7.33 35.54 -14.02
N VAL A 439 8.08 35.62 -12.92
CA VAL A 439 9.39 34.98 -12.77
C VAL A 439 9.21 33.82 -11.79
N GLU A 440 9.24 32.58 -12.30
CA GLU A 440 9.24 31.37 -11.49
C GLU A 440 10.65 30.79 -11.39
N ILE A 441 11.06 30.36 -10.19
CA ILE A 441 12.39 29.80 -9.93
C ILE A 441 12.25 28.43 -9.27
N PHE A 442 12.78 27.39 -9.90
CA PHE A 442 12.85 26.03 -9.36
C PHE A 442 14.29 25.71 -8.92
N ALA A 443 14.50 25.36 -7.65
CA ALA A 443 15.80 24.93 -7.13
C ALA A 443 15.70 23.51 -6.54
N ARG A 444 16.53 22.57 -7.04
CA ARG A 444 16.71 21.24 -6.45
C ARG A 444 17.99 21.24 -5.60
N LEU A 445 17.86 20.91 -4.32
CA LEU A 445 18.97 20.91 -3.37
C LEU A 445 19.23 19.48 -2.87
N PRO A 446 20.49 19.07 -2.70
CA PRO A 446 20.81 17.75 -2.17
C PRO A 446 20.45 17.64 -0.68
N HIS A 447 19.90 16.49 -0.27
CA HIS A 447 19.36 16.19 1.07
C HIS A 447 20.41 16.03 2.21
N ARG A 448 21.56 16.71 2.09
CA ARG A 448 22.64 16.72 3.10
C ARG A 448 22.77 18.12 3.70
N SER A 449 23.40 18.24 4.88
CA SER A 449 23.57 19.53 5.59
C SER A 449 24.20 20.61 4.69
N THR A 450 23.33 21.44 4.09
CA THR A 450 23.70 22.40 3.05
C THR A 450 22.96 23.70 3.32
N LYS A 451 23.69 24.77 3.60
CA LYS A 451 23.11 26.12 3.74
C LYS A 451 23.04 26.79 2.38
N VAL A 452 21.83 27.14 1.94
CA VAL A 452 21.59 27.83 0.67
C VAL A 452 20.96 29.19 0.95
N THR A 453 21.42 30.24 0.25
CA THR A 453 20.84 31.58 0.30
C THR A 453 20.50 32.00 -1.12
N LEU A 454 19.21 32.22 -1.40
CA LEU A 454 18.71 32.73 -2.67
C LEU A 454 18.31 34.20 -2.48
N THR A 455 18.82 35.08 -3.34
CA THR A 455 18.46 36.51 -3.36
C THR A 455 17.94 36.85 -4.75
N ILE A 456 16.75 37.43 -4.82
CA ILE A 456 16.03 37.70 -6.06
C ILE A 456 15.72 39.20 -6.10
N GLU A 457 16.27 39.91 -7.07
CA GLU A 457 15.99 41.32 -7.34
C GLU A 457 15.31 41.44 -8.71
N VAL A 458 14.17 42.13 -8.77
CA VAL A 458 13.40 42.33 -10.00
C VAL A 458 13.27 43.83 -10.26
N GLU A 459 13.88 44.33 -11.34
CA GLU A 459 13.73 45.71 -11.81
C GLU A 459 12.89 45.76 -13.09
N PRO A 460 11.72 46.45 -13.10
CA PRO A 460 10.96 46.68 -14.34
C PRO A 460 11.61 47.80 -15.16
N GLY A 461 12.39 47.42 -16.19
CA GLY A 461 13.17 48.34 -17.01
C GLY A 461 12.37 49.10 -18.09
N GLN A 462 12.63 50.42 -18.19
CA GLN A 462 12.09 51.36 -19.18
C GLN A 462 12.35 50.94 -20.64
N ALA A 463 11.39 51.28 -21.53
CA ALA A 463 11.45 51.07 -22.97
C ALA A 463 12.53 51.90 -23.68
N PRO A 464 13.37 51.32 -24.58
CA PRO A 464 14.22 52.07 -25.49
C PRO A 464 13.80 51.96 -26.98
N ALA A 465 14.13 53.03 -27.71
CA ALA A 465 13.73 53.33 -29.09
C ALA A 465 14.62 52.69 -30.19
N ALA A 466 14.14 52.84 -31.43
CA ALA A 466 14.47 52.14 -32.68
C ALA A 466 15.93 52.15 -33.20
N GLY A 467 16.30 51.02 -33.83
CA GLY A 467 17.29 50.90 -34.92
C GLY A 467 17.87 49.47 -35.06
N PRO A 468 18.57 49.12 -36.17
CA PRO A 468 18.20 49.22 -37.58
C PRO A 468 17.58 47.91 -38.13
N ALA A 469 16.97 47.99 -39.31
CA ALA A 469 16.14 46.96 -39.93
C ALA A 469 16.85 45.60 -40.12
N TYR A 470 16.33 44.59 -39.43
CA TYR A 470 16.46 43.17 -39.78
C TYR A 470 15.55 42.85 -40.96
N PRO A 471 15.88 41.84 -41.80
CA PRO A 471 15.16 41.56 -43.04
C PRO A 471 13.68 41.39 -42.75
N ALA A 472 12.87 41.95 -43.65
CA ALA A 472 11.42 41.90 -43.60
C ALA A 472 10.97 40.53 -43.11
N MET A 473 10.05 40.55 -42.13
CA MET A 473 9.12 39.46 -41.88
C MET A 473 8.84 38.77 -43.21
N VAL A 474 9.29 37.53 -43.34
CA VAL A 474 8.40 36.58 -43.99
C VAL A 474 7.12 36.74 -43.17
N PRO A 475 6.00 37.17 -43.77
CA PRO A 475 4.73 37.19 -43.06
C PRO A 475 4.62 35.84 -42.34
N PRO A 476 3.97 35.74 -41.16
CA PRO A 476 3.56 34.41 -40.72
C PRO A 476 2.96 33.77 -41.97
N ALA A 477 3.49 32.60 -42.39
CA ALA A 477 2.85 31.88 -43.49
C ALA A 477 1.38 31.99 -43.18
N GLU A 478 0.65 32.63 -44.12
CA GLU A 478 -0.62 33.33 -43.90
C GLU A 478 -1.46 32.66 -42.83
N ASP A 479 -2.35 33.42 -42.18
CA ASP A 479 -3.60 32.88 -41.67
C ASP A 479 -4.19 31.87 -42.68
N ARG A 480 -3.71 30.64 -42.65
CA ARG A 480 -4.47 29.47 -42.94
C ARG A 480 -5.28 29.42 -41.68
N GLU A 481 -6.44 30.07 -41.72
CA GLU A 481 -7.63 29.54 -41.08
C GLU A 481 -7.52 28.03 -41.25
N VAL A 482 -7.03 27.31 -40.25
CA VAL A 482 -7.11 25.87 -40.21
C VAL A 482 -8.61 25.67 -40.06
N PRO A 483 -9.32 25.20 -41.10
CA PRO A 483 -10.77 25.19 -41.05
C PRO A 483 -11.20 24.34 -39.85
N GLY A 484 -11.90 24.94 -38.88
CA GLY A 484 -12.37 24.25 -37.68
C GLY A 484 -11.57 24.42 -36.39
N ALA A 485 -10.47 25.20 -36.36
CA ALA A 485 -9.75 25.49 -35.09
C ALA A 485 -10.61 26.21 -34.04
N ASP A 486 -11.63 26.96 -34.47
CA ASP A 486 -12.58 27.67 -33.61
C ASP A 486 -13.85 26.86 -33.29
N LEU A 487 -13.90 25.55 -33.64
CA LEU A 487 -15.07 24.71 -33.52
C LEU A 487 -14.79 23.46 -32.67
N VAL A 488 -15.83 22.94 -32.02
CA VAL A 488 -15.75 21.67 -31.28
C VAL A 488 -15.56 20.52 -32.27
N GLY A 489 -14.80 19.50 -31.85
CA GLY A 489 -14.40 18.36 -32.66
C GLY A 489 -13.41 18.69 -33.78
N GLY A 490 -12.82 19.89 -33.77
CA GLY A 490 -11.95 20.37 -34.85
C GLY A 490 -12.72 20.66 -36.15
N GLY A 491 -14.00 21.03 -36.05
CA GLY A 491 -14.85 21.40 -37.19
C GLY A 491 -15.51 20.22 -37.92
N ARG A 492 -15.36 19.00 -37.42
CA ARG A 492 -16.12 17.85 -37.93
C ARG A 492 -17.58 17.92 -37.49
N GLU A 493 -18.44 17.23 -38.25
CA GLU A 493 -19.83 17.07 -37.88
C GLU A 493 -19.93 16.22 -36.59
N LEU A 494 -20.60 16.79 -35.59
CA LEU A 494 -20.93 16.12 -34.33
C LEU A 494 -22.44 15.87 -34.27
N PRO A 495 -22.90 14.78 -33.61
CA PRO A 495 -24.32 14.63 -33.32
C PRO A 495 -24.80 15.76 -32.39
N ALA A 496 -26.12 15.87 -32.17
CA ALA A 496 -26.65 16.85 -31.23
C ALA A 496 -26.20 16.51 -29.80
N LEU A 497 -25.42 17.39 -29.15
CA LEU A 497 -24.86 17.17 -27.82
C LEU A 497 -25.29 18.26 -26.83
N LEU A 498 -25.60 17.86 -25.61
CA LEU A 498 -25.82 18.77 -24.50
C LEU A 498 -24.54 18.91 -23.66
N PHE A 499 -23.98 20.11 -23.63
CA PHE A 499 -22.88 20.47 -22.74
C PHE A 499 -23.44 21.01 -21.42
N VAL A 500 -22.99 20.45 -20.30
CA VAL A 500 -23.39 20.89 -18.95
C VAL A 500 -22.17 21.46 -18.25
N THR A 501 -22.26 22.70 -17.77
CA THR A 501 -21.15 23.37 -17.08
C THR A 501 -21.65 24.41 -16.08
N CYS A 502 -20.78 24.91 -15.22
CA CYS A 502 -21.03 26.11 -14.43
C CYS A 502 -20.03 27.19 -14.85
N ARG A 503 -20.51 28.25 -15.51
CA ARG A 503 -19.65 29.28 -16.13
C ARG A 503 -18.70 29.93 -15.14
N SER A 504 -19.20 30.42 -14.02
CA SER A 504 -18.38 31.12 -13.01
C SER A 504 -17.26 30.23 -12.45
N ARG A 505 -17.57 28.95 -12.20
CA ARG A 505 -16.61 27.98 -11.65
C ARG A 505 -15.60 27.55 -12.70
N LEU A 506 -16.03 27.40 -13.96
CA LEU A 506 -15.11 27.15 -15.07
C LEU A 506 -14.17 28.34 -15.28
N GLU A 507 -14.70 29.58 -15.30
CA GLU A 507 -13.91 30.81 -15.37
C GLU A 507 -12.89 30.91 -14.22
N ALA A 508 -13.27 30.50 -13.01
CA ALA A 508 -12.37 30.46 -11.86
C ALA A 508 -11.24 29.43 -12.02
N ASN A 509 -11.49 28.31 -12.70
CA ASN A 509 -10.52 27.24 -12.89
C ASN A 509 -9.57 27.47 -14.07
N ILE A 510 -10.05 28.01 -15.20
CA ILE A 510 -9.25 28.12 -16.44
C ILE A 510 -9.00 29.55 -16.92
N GLY A 511 -9.58 30.56 -16.27
CA GLY A 511 -9.48 31.97 -16.65
C GLY A 511 -10.71 32.47 -17.43
N GLN A 512 -11.03 33.76 -17.26
CA GLN A 512 -12.20 34.38 -17.90
C GLN A 512 -12.10 34.47 -19.43
N VAL A 513 -10.91 34.80 -19.94
CA VAL A 513 -10.67 34.94 -21.38
C VAL A 513 -10.75 33.57 -22.06
N GLU A 514 -10.14 32.57 -21.44
CA GLU A 514 -10.10 31.19 -21.88
C GLU A 514 -11.49 30.57 -21.86
N ALA A 515 -12.24 30.71 -20.76
CA ALA A 515 -13.62 30.24 -20.67
C ALA A 515 -14.51 30.93 -21.69
N ALA A 516 -14.41 32.25 -21.87
CA ALA A 516 -15.18 32.97 -22.90
C ALA A 516 -14.91 32.42 -24.31
N ARG A 517 -13.67 32.04 -24.62
CA ARG A 517 -13.33 31.36 -25.88
C ARG A 517 -13.98 29.97 -25.98
N VAL A 518 -14.00 29.19 -24.90
CA VAL A 518 -14.69 27.89 -24.86
C VAL A 518 -16.18 28.05 -25.16
N PHE A 519 -16.88 28.99 -24.52
CA PHE A 519 -18.29 29.26 -24.80
C PHE A 519 -18.52 29.73 -26.24
N ALA A 520 -17.65 30.59 -26.77
CA ALA A 520 -17.72 31.02 -28.17
C ALA A 520 -17.54 29.83 -29.14
N MET A 521 -16.68 28.86 -28.84
CA MET A 521 -16.53 27.65 -29.66
C MET A 521 -17.80 26.78 -29.63
N LEU A 522 -18.42 26.61 -28.45
CA LEU A 522 -19.68 25.89 -28.29
C LEU A 522 -20.80 26.59 -29.08
N GLU A 523 -21.00 27.88 -28.88
CA GLU A 523 -22.02 28.67 -29.60
C GLU A 523 -21.84 28.66 -31.12
N LYS A 524 -20.58 28.68 -31.60
CA LYS A 524 -20.27 28.59 -33.04
C LYS A 524 -20.53 27.20 -33.62
N THR A 525 -20.61 26.16 -32.80
CA THR A 525 -20.79 24.76 -33.26
C THR A 525 -22.28 24.39 -33.23
N PRO A 526 -22.97 24.28 -34.39
CA PRO A 526 -24.44 24.22 -34.45
C PRO A 526 -25.07 22.99 -33.79
N SER A 527 -24.32 21.92 -33.62
CA SER A 527 -24.77 20.66 -33.00
C SER A 527 -24.59 20.64 -31.49
N THR A 528 -24.12 21.72 -30.87
CA THR A 528 -23.95 21.78 -29.41
C THR A 528 -24.96 22.73 -28.77
N THR A 529 -25.51 22.31 -27.65
CA THR A 529 -26.33 23.15 -26.76
C THR A 529 -25.61 23.25 -25.42
N VAL A 530 -25.51 24.44 -24.84
CA VAL A 530 -24.92 24.63 -23.52
C VAL A 530 -26.01 24.87 -22.47
N LEU A 531 -25.95 24.10 -21.39
CA LEU A 531 -26.72 24.32 -20.17
C LEU A 531 -25.78 24.81 -19.07
N GLU A 532 -25.96 26.06 -18.67
CA GLU A 532 -25.22 26.68 -17.58
C GLU A 532 -25.96 26.44 -16.25
N LEU A 533 -25.31 25.72 -15.35
CA LEU A 533 -25.79 25.47 -14.00
C LEU A 533 -25.56 26.69 -13.10
N PRO A 534 -26.52 27.02 -12.21
CA PRO A 534 -26.32 28.00 -11.16
C PRO A 534 -25.13 27.67 -10.24
N ASP A 535 -24.46 28.71 -9.75
CA ASP A 535 -23.29 28.61 -8.85
C ASP A 535 -23.59 27.88 -7.54
N GLY A 536 -24.83 27.99 -7.04
CA GLY A 536 -25.25 27.43 -5.77
C GLY A 536 -25.43 25.91 -5.75
N ILE A 537 -25.36 25.24 -6.90
CA ILE A 537 -25.54 23.79 -7.00
C ILE A 537 -24.26 23.07 -6.55
N THR A 538 -24.38 22.30 -5.46
CA THR A 538 -23.25 21.59 -4.84
C THR A 538 -23.32 20.07 -4.96
N THR A 539 -24.45 19.50 -5.39
CA THR A 539 -24.61 18.04 -5.56
C THR A 539 -24.97 17.67 -7.00
N ALA A 540 -24.61 16.44 -7.40
CA ALA A 540 -24.89 15.95 -8.74
C ALA A 540 -26.39 15.68 -8.96
N GLU A 541 -27.10 15.22 -7.93
CA GLU A 541 -28.55 15.02 -7.98
C GLU A 541 -29.28 16.34 -8.24
N GLU A 542 -28.92 17.42 -7.53
CA GLU A 542 -29.50 18.74 -7.75
C GLU A 542 -29.17 19.23 -9.17
N ALA A 543 -27.92 19.11 -9.62
CA ALA A 543 -27.52 19.44 -10.99
C ALA A 543 -28.36 18.68 -12.04
N ALA A 544 -28.57 17.38 -11.85
CA ALA A 544 -29.35 16.54 -12.76
C ALA A 544 -30.82 16.97 -12.87
N THR A 545 -31.42 17.56 -11.83
CA THR A 545 -32.78 18.13 -11.92
C THR A 545 -32.89 19.27 -12.93
N HIS A 546 -31.79 20.01 -13.18
CA HIS A 546 -31.72 21.03 -14.22
C HIS A 546 -31.47 20.43 -15.61
N VAL A 547 -30.74 19.30 -15.68
CA VAL A 547 -30.42 18.61 -16.94
C VAL A 547 -31.63 17.86 -17.51
N ARG A 548 -32.35 17.09 -16.68
CA ARG A 548 -33.48 16.24 -17.10
C ARG A 548 -34.52 16.92 -18.02
N PRO A 549 -35.01 18.14 -17.72
CA PRO A 549 -35.97 18.82 -18.60
C PRO A 549 -35.43 19.10 -20.00
N HIS A 550 -34.12 19.27 -20.16
CA HIS A 550 -33.48 19.45 -21.46
C HIS A 550 -33.44 18.13 -22.24
N LEU A 551 -33.13 17.03 -21.57
CA LEU A 551 -33.11 15.68 -22.17
C LEU A 551 -34.50 15.26 -22.66
N VAL A 552 -35.55 15.52 -21.87
CA VAL A 552 -36.92 15.15 -22.24
C VAL A 552 -37.46 15.96 -23.43
N ARG A 553 -37.06 17.24 -23.54
CA ARG A 553 -37.61 18.16 -24.56
C ARG A 553 -36.89 18.11 -25.90
N ASN A 554 -35.66 17.60 -25.94
CA ASN A 554 -34.79 17.68 -27.11
C ASN A 554 -34.19 16.31 -27.41
N ASN A 555 -33.88 16.08 -28.68
CA ASN A 555 -33.27 14.82 -29.11
C ASN A 555 -31.75 14.94 -29.15
N TYR A 556 -31.09 14.77 -28.00
CA TYR A 556 -29.63 14.71 -27.90
C TYR A 556 -29.13 13.28 -28.09
N ALA A 557 -27.98 13.14 -28.73
CA ALA A 557 -27.26 11.87 -28.80
C ALA A 557 -26.54 11.54 -27.49
N GLY A 558 -26.20 12.55 -26.67
CA GLY A 558 -25.63 12.37 -25.35
C GLY A 558 -25.23 13.67 -24.67
N VAL A 559 -24.61 13.52 -23.50
CA VAL A 559 -24.26 14.62 -22.59
C VAL A 559 -22.74 14.71 -22.41
N VAL A 560 -22.21 15.93 -22.46
CA VAL A 560 -20.80 16.26 -22.20
C VAL A 560 -20.73 17.17 -20.98
N VAL A 561 -20.22 16.65 -19.88
CA VAL A 561 -19.96 17.45 -18.67
C VAL A 561 -18.64 18.20 -18.85
N LEU A 562 -18.66 19.51 -18.75
CA LEU A 562 -17.48 20.36 -18.95
C LEU A 562 -17.01 20.96 -17.62
N GLY A 563 -15.85 20.49 -17.16
CA GLY A 563 -15.20 20.83 -15.90
C GLY A 563 -14.97 19.63 -14.97
N GLY A 564 -14.15 19.81 -13.95
CA GLY A 564 -13.93 18.88 -12.84
C GLY A 564 -15.13 18.81 -11.88
N TYR A 565 -15.02 18.01 -10.80
CA TYR A 565 -16.13 17.85 -9.85
C TYR A 565 -16.40 19.13 -9.03
N ASP A 566 -15.41 20.03 -8.95
CA ASP A 566 -15.56 21.36 -8.37
C ASP A 566 -16.35 22.32 -9.28
N VAL A 567 -16.35 22.12 -10.60
CA VAL A 567 -17.14 22.90 -11.57
C VAL A 567 -18.55 22.32 -11.76
N VAL A 568 -18.63 21.01 -12.03
CA VAL A 568 -19.89 20.25 -12.14
C VAL A 568 -19.77 19.01 -11.28
N PRO A 569 -20.49 18.90 -10.15
CA PRO A 569 -20.36 17.77 -9.22
C PRO A 569 -20.49 16.40 -9.90
N ALA A 570 -19.70 15.42 -9.50
CA ALA A 570 -19.98 14.01 -9.83
C ALA A 570 -20.79 13.39 -8.69
N ASP A 571 -21.57 12.36 -8.99
CA ASP A 571 -22.36 11.65 -8.00
C ASP A 571 -21.46 10.75 -7.15
N GLN A 572 -21.60 10.85 -5.82
CA GLN A 572 -20.92 9.98 -4.86
C GLN A 572 -21.81 8.75 -4.65
N LEU A 573 -21.74 7.82 -5.60
CA LEU A 573 -22.70 6.74 -5.71
C LEU A 573 -22.29 5.55 -4.84
N ASP A 574 -23.15 5.20 -3.89
CA ASP A 574 -23.17 3.88 -3.29
C ASP A 574 -23.84 2.90 -4.26
N VAL A 575 -23.07 1.95 -4.79
CA VAL A 575 -23.58 1.04 -5.83
C VAL A 575 -24.42 -0.10 -5.26
N LEU A 576 -24.49 -0.23 -3.93
CA LEU A 576 -25.25 -1.26 -3.25
C LEU A 576 -26.62 -0.73 -2.84
N ASP A 577 -27.64 -1.56 -3.01
CA ASP A 577 -28.90 -1.29 -2.33
C ASP A 577 -28.77 -1.49 -0.81
N ALA A 578 -29.71 -0.95 -0.05
CA ALA A 578 -29.65 -1.00 1.41
C ALA A 578 -29.67 -2.43 1.97
N ALA A 579 -30.23 -3.41 1.26
CA ALA A 579 -30.27 -4.80 1.71
C ALA A 579 -28.94 -5.51 1.49
N ASP A 580 -28.34 -5.36 0.31
CA ASP A 580 -27.03 -5.90 -0.02
C ASP A 580 -25.92 -5.23 0.78
N ARG A 581 -26.00 -3.91 1.01
CA ARG A 581 -25.10 -3.19 1.92
C ARG A 581 -25.13 -3.78 3.32
N ARG A 582 -26.32 -3.82 3.97
CA ARG A 582 -26.45 -4.38 5.32
C ARG A 582 -25.95 -5.81 5.39
N ALA A 583 -26.20 -6.60 4.36
CA ALA A 583 -25.78 -8.00 4.37
C ALA A 583 -24.28 -8.18 4.17
N LEU A 584 -23.63 -7.37 3.33
CA LEU A 584 -22.17 -7.39 3.19
C LEU A 584 -21.49 -6.80 4.43
N GLU A 585 -22.07 -5.79 5.08
CA GLU A 585 -21.60 -5.23 6.36
C GLU A 585 -21.67 -6.29 7.45
N ALA A 586 -22.83 -6.95 7.60
CA ALA A 586 -23.00 -8.03 8.57
C ALA A 586 -22.08 -9.23 8.32
N ALA A 587 -21.61 -9.40 7.08
CA ALA A 587 -20.66 -10.45 6.71
C ALA A 587 -19.18 -9.99 6.75
N GLY A 588 -18.89 -8.75 7.14
CA GLY A 588 -17.52 -8.20 7.13
C GLY A 588 -16.91 -8.06 5.72
N ARG A 589 -17.73 -8.10 4.67
CA ARG A 589 -17.28 -8.13 3.26
C ARG A 589 -17.29 -6.79 2.56
N ILE A 590 -17.75 -5.72 3.21
CA ILE A 590 -17.64 -4.36 2.64
C ILE A 590 -16.18 -3.91 2.55
N GLU A 591 -15.34 -4.27 3.52
CA GLU A 591 -13.93 -3.86 3.57
C GLU A 591 -13.05 -4.56 2.54
N TRP A 592 -13.54 -5.66 1.93
CA TRP A 592 -12.82 -6.38 0.88
C TRP A 592 -12.75 -5.57 -0.42
N ASP A 593 -13.60 -4.56 -0.56
CA ASP A 593 -13.50 -3.57 -1.61
C ASP A 593 -12.86 -2.29 -1.07
N ALA A 594 -11.76 -1.85 -1.68
CA ALA A 594 -11.04 -0.65 -1.26
C ALA A 594 -11.89 0.64 -1.29
N ASP A 595 -12.94 0.66 -2.11
CA ASP A 595 -13.89 1.77 -2.16
C ASP A 595 -15.16 1.53 -1.34
N ARG A 596 -15.29 0.40 -0.64
CA ARG A 596 -16.50 0.04 0.10
C ARG A 596 -17.77 0.13 -0.75
N PHE A 597 -17.63 -0.12 -2.06
CA PHE A 597 -18.65 0.00 -3.09
C PHE A 597 -19.21 1.43 -3.29
N ILE A 598 -18.44 2.47 -2.95
CA ILE A 598 -18.80 3.88 -3.14
C ILE A 598 -17.87 4.50 -4.19
N VAL A 599 -18.40 4.90 -5.34
CA VAL A 599 -17.63 5.37 -6.51
C VAL A 599 -18.12 6.71 -7.03
N TRP A 600 -17.25 7.45 -7.72
CA TRP A 600 -17.68 8.65 -8.45
C TRP A 600 -18.35 8.22 -9.76
N SER A 601 -19.52 8.77 -10.08
CA SER A 601 -20.24 8.49 -11.32
C SER A 601 -20.85 9.75 -11.94
N ASP A 602 -20.87 9.80 -13.27
CA ASP A 602 -21.54 10.85 -14.05
C ASP A 602 -22.84 10.37 -14.69
N ASP A 603 -23.22 9.10 -14.49
CA ASP A 603 -24.39 8.49 -15.15
C ASP A 603 -25.70 9.26 -14.87
N VAL A 604 -25.79 9.94 -13.71
CA VAL A 604 -26.94 10.78 -13.34
C VAL A 604 -27.24 11.91 -14.34
N TYR A 605 -26.25 12.33 -15.14
CA TYR A 605 -26.44 13.35 -16.18
C TYR A 605 -27.04 12.80 -17.47
N GLY A 606 -27.01 11.47 -17.67
CA GLY A 606 -27.67 10.79 -18.77
C GLY A 606 -29.05 10.24 -18.41
N ASP A 607 -29.43 10.30 -17.13
CA ASP A 607 -30.72 9.92 -16.58
C ASP A 607 -31.77 10.99 -16.93
N SER A 608 -32.77 10.59 -17.72
CA SER A 608 -33.80 11.47 -18.26
C SER A 608 -35.11 11.44 -17.48
N ASP A 609 -35.37 10.39 -16.71
CA ASP A 609 -36.66 10.15 -16.04
C ASP A 609 -36.60 10.06 -14.50
N GLY A 610 -35.39 10.04 -13.93
CA GLY A 610 -35.14 10.07 -12.49
C GLY A 610 -35.03 8.69 -11.84
N ASP A 611 -34.83 7.62 -12.61
CA ASP A 611 -34.72 6.26 -12.07
C ASP A 611 -33.29 5.83 -11.71
N PHE A 612 -32.31 6.73 -11.85
CA PHE A 612 -30.87 6.51 -11.62
C PHE A 612 -30.21 5.53 -12.60
N LEU A 613 -30.83 5.27 -13.75
CA LEU A 613 -30.22 4.68 -14.93
C LEU A 613 -30.06 5.76 -15.99
N ALA A 614 -28.97 5.68 -16.76
CA ALA A 614 -28.77 6.61 -17.84
C ALA A 614 -29.48 6.07 -19.10
N GLU A 615 -30.26 6.91 -19.78
CA GLU A 615 -30.80 6.63 -21.12
C GLU A 615 -29.88 7.16 -22.22
N LEU A 616 -29.00 8.09 -21.86
CA LEU A 616 -28.09 8.75 -22.78
C LEU A 616 -26.62 8.53 -22.38
N PRO A 617 -25.71 8.36 -23.36
CA PRO A 617 -24.28 8.30 -23.07
C PRO A 617 -23.75 9.61 -22.47
N VAL A 618 -22.86 9.47 -21.48
CA VAL A 618 -22.22 10.60 -20.78
C VAL A 618 -20.70 10.54 -20.97
N SER A 619 -20.11 11.71 -21.18
CA SER A 619 -18.66 11.93 -21.16
C SER A 619 -18.34 13.17 -20.35
N ARG A 620 -17.11 13.27 -19.83
CA ARG A 620 -16.65 14.44 -19.07
C ARG A 620 -15.34 14.97 -19.62
N ILE A 621 -15.26 16.27 -19.85
CA ILE A 621 -14.00 17.00 -20.10
C ILE A 621 -13.56 17.61 -18.76
N PRO A 622 -12.71 16.93 -17.96
CA PRO A 622 -12.15 17.53 -16.74
C PRO A 622 -11.21 18.67 -17.13
N ASP A 623 -11.32 19.83 -16.46
CA ASP A 623 -10.50 20.99 -16.80
C ASP A 623 -9.06 20.88 -16.29
N GLY A 624 -8.81 20.09 -15.24
CA GLY A 624 -7.47 19.94 -14.65
C GLY A 624 -6.84 21.27 -14.19
N ARG A 625 -7.68 22.31 -14.01
CA ARG A 625 -7.32 23.72 -13.81
C ARG A 625 -6.45 24.33 -14.91
N ARG A 626 -6.55 23.82 -16.14
CA ARG A 626 -5.82 24.37 -17.28
C ARG A 626 -6.65 24.44 -18.55
N ALA A 627 -6.65 25.61 -19.17
CA ALA A 627 -7.35 25.85 -20.41
C ALA A 627 -6.85 24.99 -21.58
N ASP A 628 -5.54 24.68 -21.63
CA ASP A 628 -4.97 23.90 -22.73
C ASP A 628 -5.48 22.45 -22.76
N VAL A 629 -5.77 21.85 -21.59
CA VAL A 629 -6.45 20.55 -21.49
C VAL A 629 -7.86 20.63 -22.09
N VAL A 630 -8.63 21.66 -21.70
CA VAL A 630 -10.01 21.86 -22.17
C VAL A 630 -10.04 22.06 -23.68
N PHE A 631 -9.17 22.91 -24.23
CA PHE A 631 -9.09 23.15 -25.67
C PHE A 631 -8.68 21.89 -26.44
N ALA A 632 -7.65 21.17 -25.98
CA ALA A 632 -7.20 19.93 -26.62
C ALA A 632 -8.30 18.87 -26.65
N ALA A 633 -9.03 18.69 -25.54
CA ALA A 633 -10.15 17.76 -25.46
C ALA A 633 -11.32 18.18 -26.37
N LEU A 634 -11.72 19.46 -26.35
CA LEU A 634 -12.81 19.97 -27.20
C LEU A 634 -12.50 19.87 -28.68
N GLN A 635 -11.23 20.02 -29.08
CA GLN A 635 -10.79 19.96 -30.47
C GLN A 635 -10.35 18.56 -30.90
N ALA A 636 -10.46 17.55 -30.03
CA ALA A 636 -9.96 16.22 -30.31
C ALA A 636 -10.58 15.67 -31.62
N PRO A 637 -9.73 15.22 -32.57
CA PRO A 637 -10.23 14.73 -33.84
C PRO A 637 -10.94 13.39 -33.66
N ARG A 638 -11.66 12.97 -34.71
CA ARG A 638 -12.33 11.66 -34.71
C ARG A 638 -11.30 10.55 -34.49
N PHE A 639 -11.71 9.51 -33.77
CA PHE A 639 -10.88 8.32 -33.59
C PHE A 639 -10.45 7.74 -34.93
N ALA A 640 -9.14 7.68 -35.12
CA ALA A 640 -8.49 7.04 -36.25
C ALA A 640 -7.55 5.97 -35.68
N PRO A 641 -7.93 4.68 -35.70
CA PRO A 641 -7.26 3.62 -34.95
C PRO A 641 -5.86 3.25 -35.47
N GLY A 642 -5.17 4.10 -36.24
CA GLY A 642 -3.94 3.83 -37.00
C GLY A 642 -3.14 2.60 -36.56
N GLN A 643 -2.68 2.61 -35.30
CA GLN A 643 -2.07 1.46 -34.61
C GLN A 643 -2.83 1.11 -33.32
N ARG A 644 -2.50 -0.06 -32.76
CA ARG A 644 -2.95 -0.48 -31.44
C ARG A 644 -1.77 -0.80 -30.54
N PHE A 645 -1.87 -0.47 -29.26
CA PHE A 645 -0.82 -0.71 -28.28
C PHE A 645 -1.43 -1.09 -26.94
N GLY A 646 -0.75 -1.96 -26.20
CA GLY A 646 -1.19 -2.24 -24.85
C GLY A 646 -0.12 -2.87 -23.99
N ILE A 647 -0.32 -2.73 -22.69
CA ILE A 647 0.52 -3.36 -21.67
C ILE A 647 -0.42 -4.05 -20.69
N ARG A 648 -0.10 -5.29 -20.33
CA ARG A 648 -0.83 -6.05 -19.31
C ARG A 648 0.10 -6.57 -18.22
N ASN A 649 -0.47 -6.78 -17.04
CA ASN A 649 0.16 -7.57 -16.00
C ASN A 649 0.21 -9.05 -16.38
N LEU A 650 1.19 -9.75 -15.80
CA LEU A 650 1.35 -11.19 -15.93
C LEU A 650 0.08 -11.92 -15.49
N ASN A 651 -0.45 -11.59 -14.30
CA ASN A 651 -1.65 -12.19 -13.71
C ASN A 651 -2.97 -11.56 -14.22
N ARG A 652 -2.94 -10.99 -15.43
CA ARG A 652 -4.13 -10.55 -16.17
C ARG A 652 -4.18 -11.22 -17.55
N PRO A 653 -4.07 -12.56 -17.64
CA PRO A 653 -3.97 -13.27 -18.91
C PRO A 653 -5.20 -13.08 -19.81
N PHE A 654 -6.37 -12.77 -19.24
CA PHE A 654 -7.58 -12.49 -20.03
C PHE A 654 -7.42 -11.32 -21.01
N ALA A 655 -6.51 -10.37 -20.75
CA ALA A 655 -6.23 -9.25 -21.64
C ALA A 655 -5.72 -9.72 -23.02
N VAL A 656 -5.10 -10.90 -23.10
CA VAL A 656 -4.67 -11.54 -24.35
C VAL A 656 -5.87 -11.82 -25.26
N ASP A 657 -7.05 -12.12 -24.69
CA ASP A 657 -8.25 -12.38 -25.47
C ASP A 657 -8.99 -11.10 -25.87
N VAL A 658 -8.86 -10.03 -25.07
CA VAL A 658 -9.48 -8.72 -25.35
C VAL A 658 -8.69 -7.99 -26.44
N PHE A 659 -7.36 -8.01 -26.37
CA PHE A 659 -6.48 -7.20 -27.22
C PHE A 659 -6.67 -7.40 -28.74
N PRO A 660 -6.89 -8.62 -29.27
CA PRO A 660 -7.17 -8.83 -30.68
C PRO A 660 -8.43 -8.09 -31.16
N GLY A 661 -9.37 -7.81 -30.26
CA GLY A 661 -10.58 -7.03 -30.52
C GLY A 661 -10.35 -5.54 -30.66
N LEU A 662 -9.16 -5.00 -30.36
CA LEU A 662 -8.87 -3.59 -30.59
C LEU A 662 -8.71 -3.28 -32.09
N PRO A 663 -9.29 -2.18 -32.59
CA PRO A 663 -9.06 -1.71 -33.95
C PRO A 663 -7.62 -1.18 -34.10
N GLY A 664 -7.07 -1.26 -35.33
CA GLY A 664 -5.74 -0.76 -35.66
C GLY A 664 -4.80 -1.82 -36.23
N GLN A 665 -3.76 -1.39 -36.94
CA GLN A 665 -2.76 -2.27 -37.56
C GLN A 665 -1.48 -2.27 -36.74
N GLY A 666 -0.81 -3.43 -36.63
CA GLY A 666 0.51 -3.53 -35.98
C GLY A 666 0.47 -3.13 -34.50
N GLY A 667 0.54 -4.11 -33.61
CA GLY A 667 0.45 -3.82 -32.19
C GLY A 667 0.79 -5.05 -31.36
N GLN A 668 1.60 -4.85 -30.34
CA GLN A 668 1.97 -5.87 -29.38
C GLN A 668 1.24 -5.57 -28.06
N LEU A 669 0.69 -6.62 -27.46
CA LEU A 669 0.26 -6.57 -26.07
C LEU A 669 1.46 -6.97 -25.23
N GLU A 670 2.15 -5.97 -24.71
CA GLU A 670 3.35 -6.18 -23.92
C GLU A 670 2.97 -6.74 -22.55
N VAL A 671 3.79 -7.65 -22.05
CA VAL A 671 3.65 -8.17 -20.70
C VAL A 671 4.60 -7.40 -19.83
N SER A 672 4.07 -6.79 -18.78
CA SER A 672 4.81 -5.92 -17.88
C SER A 672 6.07 -6.60 -17.35
N GLU A 673 6.05 -7.92 -17.09
CA GLU A 673 7.18 -8.75 -16.64
C GLU A 673 8.58 -8.30 -17.10
N HIS A 674 8.72 -7.88 -18.36
CA HIS A 674 9.97 -7.39 -18.96
C HIS A 674 9.79 -6.06 -19.73
N PHE A 675 8.73 -5.31 -19.44
CA PHE A 675 8.33 -4.12 -20.19
C PHE A 675 8.00 -2.97 -19.23
N GLY A 676 8.96 -2.05 -19.12
CA GLY A 676 8.90 -0.83 -18.31
C GLY A 676 8.83 0.48 -19.11
N PRO A 677 8.78 1.66 -18.45
CA PRO A 677 8.71 2.99 -19.05
C PRO A 677 9.73 3.24 -20.15
N GLU A 678 10.97 2.77 -19.97
CA GLU A 678 12.08 2.91 -20.91
C GLU A 678 11.88 2.10 -22.19
N HIS A 679 10.99 1.12 -22.16
CA HIS A 679 10.66 0.26 -23.29
C HIS A 679 9.48 0.77 -24.11
N VAL A 680 8.68 1.71 -23.56
CA VAL A 680 7.52 2.29 -24.27
C VAL A 680 8.02 3.11 -25.46
N PRO A 681 7.73 2.70 -26.71
CA PRO A 681 8.18 3.47 -27.87
C PRO A 681 7.49 4.85 -27.89
N PRO A 682 8.20 5.94 -28.25
CA PRO A 682 7.68 7.32 -28.16
C PRO A 682 6.33 7.56 -28.85
N ASP A 683 6.07 6.83 -29.95
CA ASP A 683 4.83 6.97 -30.72
C ASP A 683 3.86 5.81 -30.53
N ALA A 684 4.17 4.76 -29.74
CA ALA A 684 3.34 3.56 -29.67
C ALA A 684 1.99 3.80 -28.97
N ALA A 685 1.95 4.72 -28.01
CA ALA A 685 0.80 5.06 -27.20
C ALA A 685 -0.23 5.98 -27.91
N VAL A 686 -0.41 5.83 -29.23
CA VAL A 686 -1.37 6.57 -30.06
C VAL A 686 -2.29 5.59 -30.81
N GLY A 687 -3.55 5.94 -31.04
CA GLY A 687 -4.53 5.06 -31.70
C GLY A 687 -5.40 4.33 -30.68
N ALA A 688 -5.48 3.00 -30.73
CA ALA A 688 -6.20 2.20 -29.73
C ALA A 688 -5.23 1.75 -28.62
N VAL A 689 -5.35 2.32 -27.43
CA VAL A 689 -4.44 2.02 -26.30
C VAL A 689 -5.17 1.23 -25.22
N TYR A 690 -4.53 0.19 -24.71
CA TYR A 690 -5.09 -0.68 -23.68
C TYR A 690 -4.11 -0.93 -22.53
N TYR A 691 -4.43 -0.43 -21.35
CA TYR A 691 -3.66 -0.68 -20.13
C TYR A 691 -4.43 -1.62 -19.21
N MET A 692 -3.84 -2.78 -18.92
CA MET A 692 -4.36 -3.74 -17.95
C MET A 692 -3.31 -3.97 -16.87
N LEU A 693 -3.11 -2.95 -16.05
CA LEU A 693 -2.05 -2.84 -15.04
C LEU A 693 -2.68 -2.51 -13.68
N HIS A 694 -1.86 -2.40 -12.64
CA HIS A 694 -2.32 -1.82 -11.38
C HIS A 694 -2.40 -0.30 -11.46
N GLY A 695 -3.28 0.29 -10.66
CA GLY A 695 -3.43 1.73 -10.53
C GLY A 695 -3.60 2.14 -9.07
N SER A 696 -3.42 3.43 -8.78
CA SER A 696 -3.42 3.95 -7.41
C SER A 696 -4.30 5.19 -7.28
N ALA A 697 -5.06 5.24 -6.19
CA ALA A 697 -5.79 6.45 -5.80
C ALA A 697 -4.86 7.59 -5.36
N ARG A 698 -3.64 7.28 -4.90
CA ARG A 698 -2.69 8.29 -4.41
C ARG A 698 -1.89 8.86 -5.58
N ASP A 699 -1.27 7.97 -6.36
CA ASP A 699 -0.47 8.33 -7.52
C ASP A 699 -1.20 7.96 -8.82
N ALA A 700 -1.60 8.97 -9.60
CA ALA A 700 -2.22 8.76 -10.90
C ALA A 700 -1.25 9.02 -12.06
N THR A 701 0.04 9.26 -11.77
CA THR A 701 1.08 9.50 -12.77
C THR A 701 1.66 8.22 -13.34
N ARG A 702 1.39 7.07 -12.72
CA ARG A 702 1.98 5.78 -13.08
C ARG A 702 0.93 4.68 -13.09
N PHE A 703 1.19 3.64 -13.88
CA PHE A 703 0.55 2.33 -13.76
C PHE A 703 1.64 1.27 -13.56
N TRP A 704 1.34 0.31 -12.69
CA TRP A 704 2.34 -0.65 -12.19
C TRP A 704 2.12 -2.03 -12.81
N GLY A 705 3.23 -2.57 -13.29
CA GLY A 705 3.40 -3.92 -13.75
C GLY A 705 3.43 -4.94 -12.63
N GLU A 706 3.53 -6.21 -13.00
CA GLU A 706 3.88 -7.32 -12.11
C GLU A 706 5.07 -8.11 -12.69
N THR A 707 6.05 -8.50 -11.85
CA THR A 707 7.08 -9.50 -12.21
C THR A 707 6.53 -10.93 -12.04
N PRO A 708 7.23 -12.00 -12.46
CA PRO A 708 6.83 -13.38 -12.18
C PRO A 708 6.75 -13.71 -10.69
N GLY A 709 7.50 -12.96 -9.89
CA GLY A 709 7.42 -12.95 -8.44
C GLY A 709 6.47 -11.88 -7.93
N GLY A 710 5.41 -11.52 -8.66
CA GLY A 710 4.37 -10.61 -8.15
C GLY A 710 4.74 -9.13 -8.05
N ALA A 711 5.96 -8.72 -8.45
CA ALA A 711 6.44 -7.37 -8.10
C ALA A 711 5.73 -6.24 -8.78
N ALA A 712 5.20 -5.31 -7.98
CA ALA A 712 4.83 -4.01 -8.48
C ALA A 712 6.11 -3.29 -8.88
N PHE A 713 6.30 -3.14 -10.19
CA PHE A 713 7.33 -2.26 -10.73
C PHE A 713 6.66 -1.31 -11.72
N GLU A 714 7.28 -0.16 -11.97
CA GLU A 714 6.71 0.82 -12.89
C GLU A 714 6.65 0.24 -14.32
N ALA A 715 5.46 0.17 -14.92
CA ALA A 715 5.28 -0.33 -16.28
C ALA A 715 5.09 0.81 -17.29
N VAL A 716 4.40 1.87 -16.89
CA VAL A 716 4.22 3.09 -17.70
C VAL A 716 3.99 4.29 -16.79
N ALA A 717 4.59 5.42 -17.14
CA ALA A 717 4.48 6.68 -16.42
C ALA A 717 3.99 7.81 -17.32
N VAL A 718 3.62 8.94 -16.72
CA VAL A 718 3.03 10.09 -17.42
C VAL A 718 3.98 10.66 -18.47
N GLU A 719 5.29 10.50 -18.26
CA GLU A 719 6.35 10.87 -19.21
C GLU A 719 6.30 10.03 -20.50
N ASN A 720 5.67 8.85 -20.47
CA ASN A 720 5.46 8.02 -21.65
C ASN A 720 4.22 8.43 -22.46
N VAL A 721 3.38 9.33 -21.95
CA VAL A 721 2.26 9.85 -22.74
C VAL A 721 2.84 10.67 -23.90
N PRO A 722 2.47 10.36 -25.16
CA PRO A 722 2.98 11.10 -26.31
C PRO A 722 2.61 12.58 -26.19
N ALA A 723 3.52 13.46 -26.63
CA ALA A 723 3.23 14.90 -26.69
C ALA A 723 2.00 15.22 -27.56
N HIS A 724 1.72 14.35 -28.54
CA HIS A 724 0.55 14.41 -29.40
C HIS A 724 -0.05 13.01 -29.56
N ALA A 725 -1.31 12.86 -29.16
CA ALA A 725 -2.10 11.63 -29.24
C ALA A 725 -3.45 11.90 -29.94
N PRO A 726 -3.47 12.48 -31.16
CA PRO A 726 -4.67 13.02 -31.78
C PRO A 726 -5.71 11.93 -32.02
N GLY A 727 -6.88 12.09 -31.41
CA GLY A 727 -8.01 11.20 -31.61
C GLY A 727 -7.86 9.85 -30.93
N THR A 728 -6.79 9.61 -30.17
CA THR A 728 -6.52 8.36 -29.45
C THR A 728 -7.68 7.97 -28.53
N VAL A 729 -7.96 6.67 -28.44
CA VAL A 729 -8.91 6.09 -27.49
C VAL A 729 -8.15 5.16 -26.57
N VAL A 730 -8.15 5.48 -25.28
CA VAL A 730 -7.54 4.66 -24.24
C VAL A 730 -8.64 3.94 -23.46
N LEU A 731 -8.52 2.63 -23.29
CA LEU A 731 -9.27 1.87 -22.28
C LEU A 731 -8.29 1.37 -21.22
N THR A 732 -8.59 1.59 -19.95
CA THR A 732 -7.79 1.07 -18.84
C THR A 732 -8.62 0.20 -17.89
N GLY A 733 -8.03 -0.92 -17.46
CA GLY A 733 -8.49 -1.74 -16.34
C GLY A 733 -7.68 -1.51 -15.06
N CYS A 734 -7.05 -0.35 -14.91
CA CYS A 734 -6.26 -0.01 -13.72
C CYS A 734 -7.15 0.61 -12.63
N CYS A 735 -6.95 0.23 -11.38
CA CYS A 735 -7.65 0.82 -10.23
C CYS A 735 -7.49 2.35 -10.21
N TRP A 736 -8.60 3.08 -10.05
CA TRP A 736 -8.65 4.55 -10.08
C TRP A 736 -8.02 5.21 -11.33
N GLY A 737 -7.83 4.47 -12.43
CA GLY A 737 -7.11 4.95 -13.61
C GLY A 737 -7.74 6.15 -14.32
N ALA A 738 -9.04 6.39 -14.12
CA ALA A 738 -9.77 7.56 -14.63
C ALA A 738 -10.23 8.52 -13.51
N LEU A 739 -9.63 8.44 -12.32
CA LEU A 739 -9.92 9.34 -11.20
C LEU A 739 -9.31 10.73 -11.45
N SER A 740 -10.12 11.67 -11.96
CA SER A 740 -9.69 13.03 -12.32
C SER A 740 -9.56 14.00 -11.13
N MET A 741 -10.05 13.62 -9.95
CA MET A 741 -10.06 14.44 -8.73
C MET A 741 -9.68 13.56 -7.52
N SER A 742 -9.00 14.13 -6.52
CA SER A 742 -8.70 13.46 -5.25
C SER A 742 -9.53 14.06 -4.10
N PRO A 743 -10.02 13.27 -3.13
CA PRO A 743 -9.82 11.82 -2.97
C PRO A 743 -10.83 10.93 -3.73
N PRO A 744 -10.68 9.59 -3.71
CA PRO A 744 -11.73 8.67 -4.14
C PRO A 744 -13.06 8.89 -3.40
N ALA A 745 -14.16 8.50 -4.02
CA ALA A 745 -15.51 8.72 -3.49
C ALA A 745 -15.69 8.13 -2.09
N SER A 746 -15.18 6.93 -1.83
CA SER A 746 -15.21 6.26 -0.53
C SER A 746 -14.56 7.04 0.63
N LYS A 747 -13.68 8.00 0.31
CA LYS A 747 -12.95 8.82 1.29
C LYS A 747 -13.45 10.27 1.33
N ALA A 748 -14.34 10.66 0.43
CA ALA A 748 -14.92 12.00 0.41
C ALA A 748 -16.04 12.14 1.47
N ARG A 749 -15.95 13.19 2.28
CA ARG A 749 -16.97 13.64 3.24
C ARG A 749 -17.63 14.92 2.70
N PRO A 750 -18.82 15.32 3.20
CA PRO A 750 -19.52 16.53 2.72
C PRO A 750 -18.70 17.83 2.72
N ASP A 751 -17.70 17.93 3.61
CA ASP A 751 -16.79 19.07 3.77
C ASP A 751 -15.40 18.85 3.14
N THR A 752 -15.18 17.70 2.50
CA THR A 752 -13.89 17.38 1.87
C THR A 752 -13.66 18.26 0.65
N LEU A 753 -12.54 19.00 0.67
CA LEU A 753 -12.09 19.75 -0.49
C LEU A 753 -11.61 18.79 -1.58
N LEU A 754 -12.35 18.70 -2.68
CA LEU A 754 -11.92 17.96 -3.88
C LEU A 754 -10.80 18.71 -4.60
N ARG A 755 -9.73 17.99 -4.94
CA ARG A 755 -8.54 18.53 -5.60
C ARG A 755 -8.46 18.00 -7.03
N PRO A 756 -8.59 18.85 -8.06
CA PRO A 756 -8.38 18.44 -9.45
C PRO A 756 -6.95 17.95 -9.70
N ARG A 757 -6.81 16.94 -10.56
CA ARG A 757 -5.50 16.52 -11.08
C ARG A 757 -5.21 17.24 -12.38
N GLY A 758 -4.04 17.86 -12.47
CA GLY A 758 -3.51 18.40 -13.72
C GLY A 758 -2.88 17.31 -14.60
N PRO A 759 -2.48 17.64 -15.84
CA PRO A 759 -1.86 16.68 -16.77
C PRO A 759 -0.54 16.12 -16.25
N GLU A 760 0.18 16.82 -15.38
CA GLU A 760 1.43 16.37 -14.77
C GLU A 760 1.19 15.41 -13.59
N ALA A 761 -0.05 15.31 -13.12
CA ALA A 761 -0.44 14.53 -11.94
C ALA A 761 -1.42 13.38 -12.27
N SER A 762 -1.76 13.17 -13.54
CA SER A 762 -2.70 12.14 -13.99
C SER A 762 -2.45 11.71 -15.43
N MET A 763 -2.27 10.40 -15.63
CA MET A 763 -2.20 9.74 -16.94
C MET A 763 -3.38 10.11 -17.83
N ALA A 764 -4.60 10.07 -17.28
CA ALA A 764 -5.81 10.39 -18.04
C ALA A 764 -5.80 11.83 -18.55
N ILE A 765 -5.46 12.79 -17.68
CA ILE A 765 -5.45 14.22 -18.03
C ILE A 765 -4.30 14.54 -19.00
N ALA A 766 -3.16 13.88 -18.88
CA ALA A 766 -2.06 13.97 -19.83
C ALA A 766 -2.48 13.53 -21.24
N TYR A 767 -3.19 12.40 -21.36
CA TYR A 767 -3.72 11.95 -22.65
C TYR A 767 -4.71 12.95 -23.27
N LEU A 768 -5.61 13.53 -22.46
CA LEU A 768 -6.54 14.56 -22.93
C LEU A 768 -5.81 15.80 -23.43
N ARG A 769 -4.79 16.28 -22.68
CA ARG A 769 -3.93 17.38 -23.11
C ARG A 769 -3.21 17.08 -24.43
N ALA A 770 -2.78 15.83 -24.63
CA ALA A 770 -2.15 15.38 -25.86
C ALA A 770 -3.13 15.30 -27.05
N GLY A 771 -4.43 15.48 -26.83
CA GLY A 771 -5.46 15.46 -27.88
C GLY A 771 -6.14 14.10 -28.07
N ALA A 772 -6.07 13.21 -27.07
CA ALA A 772 -6.85 11.98 -27.09
C ALA A 772 -8.35 12.30 -27.15
N LEU A 773 -9.11 11.53 -27.94
CA LEU A 773 -10.57 11.68 -28.02
C LEU A 773 -11.24 11.22 -26.73
N ALA A 774 -10.73 10.12 -26.16
CA ALA A 774 -11.26 9.58 -24.92
C ALA A 774 -10.22 8.80 -24.12
N PHE A 775 -10.34 8.91 -22.79
CA PHE A 775 -9.71 8.04 -21.82
C PHE A 775 -10.81 7.39 -20.96
N VAL A 776 -10.99 6.08 -21.11
CA VAL A 776 -12.05 5.31 -20.48
C VAL A 776 -11.45 4.42 -19.39
N GLY A 777 -11.97 4.51 -18.16
CA GLY A 777 -11.43 3.76 -17.02
C GLY A 777 -12.26 3.90 -15.75
N CYS A 778 -11.77 3.33 -14.65
CA CYS A 778 -12.48 3.33 -13.37
C CYS A 778 -12.19 4.57 -12.51
N THR A 779 -13.20 5.04 -11.81
CA THR A 779 -13.09 5.99 -10.69
C THR A 779 -12.82 5.30 -9.34
N GLY A 780 -12.86 3.97 -9.30
CA GLY A 780 -12.59 3.11 -8.14
C GLY A 780 -11.63 1.94 -8.46
N SER A 781 -11.43 1.02 -7.52
CA SER A 781 -10.69 -0.24 -7.69
C SER A 781 -11.36 -1.15 -8.73
N HIS A 782 -10.53 -1.66 -9.65
CA HIS A 782 -10.95 -2.54 -10.74
C HIS A 782 -10.80 -4.00 -10.35
N TYR A 783 -11.76 -4.83 -10.76
CA TYR A 783 -11.70 -6.28 -10.57
C TYR A 783 -11.55 -6.98 -11.92
N SER A 784 -10.49 -7.76 -12.01
CA SER A 784 -10.18 -8.60 -13.17
C SER A 784 -10.51 -10.05 -12.89
N PRO A 785 -10.89 -10.86 -13.90
CA PRO A 785 -11.10 -12.29 -13.73
C PRO A 785 -9.73 -13.00 -13.55
N PRO A 786 -9.40 -13.54 -12.35
CA PRO A 786 -8.12 -14.20 -12.13
C PRO A 786 -7.98 -15.55 -12.85
N HIS A 787 -9.09 -16.26 -13.08
CA HIS A 787 -9.06 -17.64 -13.58
C HIS A 787 -10.01 -17.86 -14.77
N PRO A 788 -9.72 -18.84 -15.64
CA PRO A 788 -10.65 -19.25 -16.68
C PRO A 788 -11.90 -19.94 -16.09
N PRO A 789 -13.06 -19.88 -16.78
CA PRO A 789 -13.32 -19.09 -17.96
C PRO A 789 -13.41 -17.59 -17.59
N TYR A 790 -12.60 -16.74 -18.22
CA TYR A 790 -12.43 -15.33 -17.83
C TYR A 790 -13.66 -14.45 -18.12
N GLY A 791 -14.81 -15.00 -18.42
CA GLY A 791 -16.02 -14.29 -18.85
C GLY A 791 -16.78 -13.59 -17.72
N TYR A 792 -16.10 -13.08 -16.69
CA TYR A 792 -16.68 -12.44 -15.51
C TYR A 792 -15.90 -11.18 -15.09
N PHE A 793 -16.41 -10.44 -14.10
CA PHE A 793 -15.86 -9.17 -13.64
C PHE A 793 -15.58 -8.18 -14.78
N GLY A 794 -14.39 -7.59 -14.90
CA GLY A 794 -14.13 -6.51 -15.85
C GLY A 794 -14.15 -6.91 -17.33
N ARG A 795 -13.82 -8.18 -17.67
CA ARG A 795 -13.64 -8.58 -19.08
C ARG A 795 -14.87 -8.35 -19.96
N PRO A 796 -16.10 -8.78 -19.60
CA PRO A 796 -17.26 -8.62 -20.47
C PRO A 796 -17.52 -7.15 -20.88
N LEU A 797 -17.23 -6.20 -19.99
CA LEU A 797 -17.36 -4.77 -20.29
C LEU A 797 -16.31 -4.32 -21.32
N HIS A 798 -15.07 -4.78 -21.17
CA HIS A 798 -13.97 -4.44 -22.08
C HIS A 798 -14.23 -4.99 -23.49
N ASP A 799 -14.68 -6.25 -23.57
CA ASP A 799 -15.05 -6.89 -24.83
C ASP A 799 -16.21 -6.15 -25.52
N ALA A 800 -17.23 -5.75 -24.74
CA ALA A 800 -18.38 -5.00 -25.27
C ALA A 800 -18.00 -3.59 -25.75
N PHE A 801 -17.12 -2.90 -25.02
CA PHE A 801 -16.62 -1.58 -25.38
C PHE A 801 -15.90 -1.61 -26.73
N TRP A 802 -14.88 -2.46 -26.88
CA TRP A 802 -14.13 -2.55 -28.13
C TRP A 802 -14.97 -3.05 -29.30
N ARG A 803 -15.95 -3.94 -29.06
CA ARG A 803 -16.93 -4.33 -30.07
C ARG A 803 -17.76 -3.15 -30.56
N ALA A 804 -18.23 -2.29 -29.66
CA ALA A 804 -19.00 -1.11 -30.02
C ALA A 804 -18.14 -0.08 -30.79
N ILE A 805 -16.88 0.12 -30.39
CA ILE A 805 -15.92 0.95 -31.12
C ILE A 805 -15.72 0.43 -32.56
N ASN A 806 -15.50 -0.89 -32.73
CA ASN A 806 -15.37 -1.49 -34.07
C ASN A 806 -16.65 -1.36 -34.92
N ALA A 807 -17.82 -1.29 -34.28
CA ALA A 807 -19.09 -1.04 -34.93
C ALA A 807 -19.30 0.44 -35.31
N GLY A 808 -18.31 1.32 -35.03
CA GLY A 808 -18.33 2.73 -35.38
C GLY A 808 -18.96 3.65 -34.34
N ALA A 809 -19.27 3.14 -33.14
CA ALA A 809 -19.74 3.98 -32.05
C ALA A 809 -18.63 4.92 -31.56
N ALA A 810 -18.98 6.15 -31.18
CA ALA A 810 -18.05 7.04 -30.51
C ALA A 810 -17.75 6.54 -29.08
N PRO A 811 -16.62 6.89 -28.45
CA PRO A 811 -16.23 6.35 -27.14
C PRO A 811 -17.28 6.44 -26.03
N ALA A 812 -17.99 7.57 -25.89
CA ALA A 812 -19.05 7.72 -24.91
C ALA A 812 -20.22 6.74 -25.19
N GLU A 813 -20.66 6.69 -26.44
CA GLU A 813 -21.69 5.75 -26.91
C GLU A 813 -21.26 4.28 -26.79
N ALA A 814 -19.99 3.98 -27.03
CA ALA A 814 -19.42 2.66 -26.90
C ALA A 814 -19.42 2.19 -25.44
N LEU A 815 -19.05 3.05 -24.50
CA LEU A 815 -19.13 2.75 -23.07
C LEU A 815 -20.59 2.55 -22.62
N PHE A 816 -21.50 3.40 -23.09
CA PHE A 816 -22.93 3.25 -22.81
C PHE A 816 -23.49 1.91 -23.30
N LYS A 817 -23.22 1.54 -24.56
CA LYS A 817 -23.62 0.24 -25.12
C LYS A 817 -22.95 -0.92 -24.38
N ALA A 818 -21.70 -0.76 -23.96
CA ALA A 818 -20.99 -1.76 -23.19
C ALA A 818 -21.65 -1.99 -21.82
N LYS A 819 -22.01 -0.92 -21.09
CA LYS A 819 -22.75 -0.99 -19.83
C LYS A 819 -24.11 -1.69 -20.01
N ALA A 820 -24.85 -1.35 -21.06
CA ALA A 820 -26.13 -2.01 -21.36
C ALA A 820 -25.96 -3.51 -21.67
N GLN A 821 -24.95 -3.88 -22.46
CA GLN A 821 -24.65 -5.28 -22.75
C GLN A 821 -24.18 -6.05 -21.50
N TYR A 822 -23.38 -5.39 -20.65
CA TYR A 822 -22.93 -5.93 -19.38
C TYR A 822 -24.11 -6.21 -18.45
N LEU A 823 -25.00 -5.24 -18.29
CA LEU A 823 -26.21 -5.41 -17.48
C LEU A 823 -27.10 -6.55 -17.99
N ALA A 824 -27.22 -6.73 -19.32
CA ALA A 824 -27.97 -7.84 -19.90
C ALA A 824 -27.38 -9.23 -19.60
N GLY A 825 -26.07 -9.31 -19.35
CA GLY A 825 -25.36 -10.54 -18.96
C GLY A 825 -25.22 -10.72 -17.44
N PHE A 826 -25.71 -9.78 -16.63
CA PHE A 826 -25.51 -9.77 -15.19
C PHE A 826 -26.35 -10.85 -14.47
N PRO A 827 -25.80 -11.63 -13.53
CA PRO A 827 -24.37 -11.70 -13.20
C PRO A 827 -23.60 -12.62 -14.17
N HIS A 828 -22.34 -12.29 -14.43
CA HIS A 828 -21.50 -13.02 -15.36
C HIS A 828 -20.84 -14.21 -14.66
N GLY A 829 -21.59 -15.31 -14.49
CA GLY A 829 -21.06 -16.60 -14.03
C GLY A 829 -20.73 -16.71 -12.54
N ARG A 830 -20.57 -15.59 -11.81
CA ARG A 830 -20.37 -15.58 -10.34
C ARG A 830 -21.66 -15.14 -9.65
N THR A 831 -22.18 -15.96 -8.74
CA THR A 831 -23.53 -15.75 -8.17
C THR A 831 -23.56 -15.37 -6.70
N ASP A 832 -22.42 -15.43 -6.01
CA ASP A 832 -22.30 -14.99 -4.63
C ASP A 832 -22.51 -13.47 -4.51
N ARG A 833 -22.91 -13.03 -3.32
CA ARG A 833 -23.33 -11.64 -3.09
C ARG A 833 -22.18 -10.64 -3.27
N PHE A 834 -20.95 -11.02 -2.90
CA PHE A 834 -19.80 -10.13 -3.07
C PHE A 834 -19.45 -9.97 -4.55
N SER A 835 -19.39 -11.07 -5.31
CA SER A 835 -19.14 -11.00 -6.76
C SER A 835 -20.20 -10.18 -7.50
N LYS A 836 -21.48 -10.31 -7.12
CA LYS A 836 -22.56 -9.47 -7.68
C LYS A 836 -22.38 -8.00 -7.36
N ALA A 837 -21.97 -7.67 -6.13
CA ALA A 837 -21.64 -6.31 -5.72
C ALA A 837 -20.46 -5.74 -6.51
N VAL A 838 -19.43 -6.56 -6.76
CA VAL A 838 -18.28 -6.20 -7.62
C VAL A 838 -18.74 -5.91 -9.04
N GLU A 839 -19.58 -6.77 -9.63
CA GLU A 839 -20.10 -6.52 -10.98
C GLU A 839 -21.01 -5.28 -11.05
N ALA A 840 -21.81 -5.02 -10.02
CA ALA A 840 -22.61 -3.79 -9.92
C ALA A 840 -21.71 -2.55 -9.83
N LYS A 841 -20.60 -2.63 -9.10
CA LYS A 841 -19.58 -1.58 -9.03
C LYS A 841 -18.93 -1.34 -10.39
N ILE A 842 -18.52 -2.40 -11.09
CA ILE A 842 -17.92 -2.32 -12.44
C ILE A 842 -18.83 -1.56 -13.39
N LEU A 843 -20.13 -1.86 -13.38
CA LEU A 843 -21.12 -1.18 -14.22
C LEU A 843 -21.13 0.34 -13.98
N ARG A 844 -20.98 0.78 -12.73
CA ARG A 844 -21.16 2.18 -12.31
C ARG A 844 -19.87 3.01 -12.28
N GLN A 845 -18.71 2.39 -12.08
CA GLN A 845 -17.45 3.10 -11.86
C GLN A 845 -16.69 3.47 -13.14
N PHE A 846 -17.02 2.85 -14.28
CA PHE A 846 -16.38 3.22 -15.55
C PHE A 846 -16.94 4.55 -16.06
N THR A 847 -16.04 5.47 -16.38
CA THR A 847 -16.33 6.79 -16.95
C THR A 847 -15.56 7.02 -18.24
N CYS A 848 -16.10 7.88 -19.11
CA CYS A 848 -15.47 8.33 -20.34
C CYS A 848 -14.98 9.77 -20.17
N LEU A 849 -13.67 9.96 -20.02
CA LEU A 849 -13.06 11.29 -19.96
C LEU A 849 -12.67 11.75 -21.38
N GLY A 850 -12.79 13.04 -21.67
CA GLY A 850 -12.59 13.65 -22.99
C GLY A 850 -13.90 14.03 -23.69
N LEU A 851 -13.81 14.50 -24.94
CA LEU A 851 -15.00 14.81 -25.73
C LEU A 851 -15.82 13.54 -26.03
N GLY A 852 -15.17 12.41 -26.33
CA GLY A 852 -15.84 11.11 -26.45
C GLY A 852 -16.84 10.93 -27.59
N TRP A 853 -16.97 11.91 -28.51
CA TRP A 853 -17.94 11.94 -29.63
C TRP A 853 -17.28 12.07 -30.98
#